data_AF-A0A3R6Y099-F1
#
_entry.id   AF-A0A3R6Y099-F1
#
_cell.length_a   1.000
_cell.length_b   1.000
_cell.length_c   1.000
_cell.angle_alpha   90.00
_cell.angle_beta   90.00
_cell.angle_gamma   90.00
#
_symmetry.space_group_name_H-M   'P 1'
#
loop_
_entity.id
_entity.type
_entity.pdbx_description
1 polymer ?
#
loop_
_entity_poly.entity_id
_entity_poly.type
_entity_poly.pdbx_seq_one_letter_code
_entity_poly.pdbx_strand_id
1 'polypeptide(L)'
;KLPSRLEQIRAFMLQTHGNPNGTPLSFEDMVARDSSIWQEHFEKAKSAKDTMASVRPTLDFLPNIAGIDIRVHSRGRPDDAIYNSSAYARKFLPRGNYIAQWKVADGRALYFPMIRAYPKFTGHEDDGELLSTDNDTTSITSDALSKYFTEPASETQSVITTTKENGEAAHLAVLKLDNGSYVYLVGSKNVHLAIQSARDIEPACLVGVTAPGQNPFAGAKAVAYGLMRMLDALEPAKRFLFCEFLWQTRLTASFELLCPDHQHVELLDVAHETPVLFGYSFPTMQTLPGAEICVNPFLGFALSRACGIRTVAFDVVPYTGLEFKNVLTAIKSGYQTEGNVNLYVNGRGNVIGLQKYKTAWYVSLRAIREKAKAFLTAVLGKKHAPIDEALRDSHRSIEKRFKAIQGFLQLTDDSTAKYCALGVEFVTYVARVRLASCGNSDDAKKAVQHDCVNLFPVVWRDFLVATGANDRIDCSRILTARVYDVAVETSLDAMPSLSARTGNTVLLKREDTQPVFSFKLRGAYNCMVQLTEEQRAKGVVAASAGNHAQGVALAAKKLGCVATIVMPVTTPQIKISAVERNGGIVVLHGDSYSDAYAHSMSIVATTGGTFVHPYDDPDVIAGQGTIGMELLRQRHDLDAVFVPIGGGGLAAGVAAYVKRLRPHVKVIGVEPVDAATMHDSIAAGMRIELPTVGLFADGVAVKQVGEETFRLCRHLLDEVILVDTDAMCAAIKDVFEATR
;
A
#
# COMPACT_ATOMS: atom_id res chain seq x y z
N LYS A 1 -19.17 22.23 2.66
CA LYS A 1 -20.46 22.13 1.93
C LYS A 1 -20.12 21.75 0.49
N LEU A 2 -20.21 20.47 0.15
CA LEU A 2 -20.18 20.04 -1.25
C LEU A 2 -21.55 20.34 -1.88
N PRO A 3 -21.65 20.62 -3.20
CA PRO A 3 -22.91 20.52 -3.94
C PRO A 3 -23.59 19.18 -3.63
N SER A 4 -24.93 19.14 -3.64
CA SER A 4 -25.59 17.92 -3.17
C SER A 4 -25.26 16.79 -4.14
N ARG A 5 -24.81 15.63 -3.63
CA ARG A 5 -24.44 14.47 -4.46
C ARG A 5 -25.62 13.96 -5.32
N LEU A 6 -26.84 14.39 -4.96
CA LEU A 6 -28.07 14.21 -5.71
C LEU A 6 -28.13 15.05 -7.01
N GLU A 7 -27.47 16.21 -7.08
CA GLU A 7 -27.38 17.05 -8.28
C GLU A 7 -26.61 16.35 -9.40
N GLN A 8 -25.48 15.68 -9.09
CA GLN A 8 -24.71 14.90 -10.08
C GLN A 8 -25.56 13.77 -10.68
N ILE A 9 -26.22 12.97 -9.84
CA ILE A 9 -27.13 11.91 -10.32
C ILE A 9 -28.34 12.52 -11.03
N ARG A 10 -28.93 13.61 -10.55
CA ARG A 10 -30.07 14.27 -11.21
C ARG A 10 -29.71 14.82 -12.59
N ALA A 11 -28.54 15.46 -12.74
CA ALA A 11 -28.05 15.98 -14.01
C ALA A 11 -27.82 14.83 -15.01
N PHE A 12 -27.17 13.76 -14.57
CA PHE A 12 -27.06 12.53 -15.35
C PHE A 12 -28.44 11.97 -15.74
N MET A 13 -29.36 11.79 -14.78
CA MET A 13 -30.69 11.21 -15.05
C MET A 13 -31.50 12.05 -16.04
N LEU A 14 -31.48 13.38 -15.90
CA LEU A 14 -32.14 14.30 -16.81
C LEU A 14 -31.55 14.24 -18.23
N GLN A 15 -30.24 14.17 -18.37
CA GLN A 15 -29.60 14.13 -19.69
C GLN A 15 -29.69 12.75 -20.35
N THR A 16 -29.50 11.67 -19.58
CA THR A 16 -29.56 10.31 -20.11
C THR A 16 -30.98 9.90 -20.42
N HIS A 17 -31.93 10.07 -19.49
CA HIS A 17 -33.31 9.58 -19.64
C HIS A 17 -34.31 10.65 -20.09
N GLY A 18 -33.92 11.92 -20.16
CA GLY A 18 -34.78 13.02 -20.58
C GLY A 18 -34.51 13.54 -22.00
N ASN A 19 -35.50 14.20 -22.56
CA ASN A 19 -35.33 15.13 -23.68
C ASN A 19 -34.73 16.49 -23.18
N PRO A 20 -34.39 17.44 -24.06
CA PRO A 20 -33.85 18.75 -23.64
C PRO A 20 -34.75 19.58 -22.71
N ASN A 21 -36.04 19.24 -22.62
CA ASN A 21 -37.04 19.87 -21.74
C ASN A 21 -37.24 19.10 -20.42
N GLY A 22 -36.46 18.04 -20.16
CA GLY A 22 -36.56 17.20 -18.96
C GLY A 22 -37.71 16.18 -18.97
N THR A 23 -38.42 15.99 -20.08
CA THR A 23 -39.46 14.95 -20.20
C THR A 23 -38.81 13.57 -20.37
N PRO A 24 -39.23 12.52 -19.61
CA PRO A 24 -38.71 11.17 -19.79
C PRO A 24 -38.91 10.63 -21.22
N LEU A 25 -37.87 9.98 -21.73
CA LEU A 25 -37.87 9.22 -22.99
C LEU A 25 -38.25 7.76 -22.72
N SER A 26 -38.80 7.06 -23.73
CA SER A 26 -38.86 5.60 -23.68
C SER A 26 -37.45 5.00 -23.77
N PHE A 27 -37.29 3.72 -23.40
CA PHE A 27 -36.01 3.03 -23.54
C PHE A 27 -35.54 3.00 -25.01
N GLU A 28 -36.46 2.81 -25.96
CA GLU A 28 -36.12 2.81 -27.39
C GLU A 28 -35.72 4.21 -27.87
N ASP A 29 -36.47 5.27 -27.51
CA ASP A 29 -36.13 6.64 -27.90
C ASP A 29 -34.76 7.08 -27.34
N MET A 30 -34.49 6.74 -26.08
CA MET A 30 -33.22 6.98 -25.41
C MET A 30 -32.07 6.28 -26.14
N VAL A 31 -32.23 4.99 -26.48
CA VAL A 31 -31.23 4.22 -27.22
C VAL A 31 -31.05 4.77 -28.64
N ALA A 32 -32.14 5.10 -29.33
CA ALA A 32 -32.12 5.62 -30.69
C ALA A 32 -31.39 6.98 -30.79
N ARG A 33 -31.58 7.88 -29.80
CA ARG A 33 -30.91 9.18 -29.71
C ARG A 33 -29.38 9.07 -29.79
N ASP A 34 -28.80 8.14 -29.03
CA ASP A 34 -27.35 8.03 -28.89
C ASP A 34 -26.74 6.93 -29.79
N SER A 35 -27.58 6.15 -30.48
CA SER A 35 -27.17 4.94 -31.23
C SER A 35 -26.11 5.18 -32.29
N SER A 36 -26.16 6.31 -33.00
CA SER A 36 -25.18 6.63 -34.05
C SER A 36 -23.75 6.78 -33.50
N ILE A 37 -23.61 7.35 -32.30
CA ILE A 37 -22.31 7.54 -31.62
C ILE A 37 -21.71 6.18 -31.24
N TRP A 38 -22.54 5.27 -30.74
CA TRP A 38 -22.12 3.91 -30.35
C TRP A 38 -21.82 3.02 -31.56
N GLN A 39 -22.54 3.21 -32.67
CA GLN A 39 -22.25 2.56 -33.94
C GLN A 39 -20.91 3.02 -34.54
N GLU A 40 -20.64 4.34 -34.57
CA GLU A 40 -19.36 4.89 -35.03
C GLU A 40 -18.20 4.35 -34.19
N HIS A 41 -18.36 4.31 -32.86
CA HIS A 41 -17.37 3.77 -31.93
C HIS A 41 -17.07 2.28 -32.20
N PHE A 42 -18.09 1.47 -32.46
CA PHE A 42 -17.94 0.07 -32.82
C PHE A 42 -17.18 -0.12 -34.14
N GLU A 43 -17.59 0.55 -35.22
CA GLU A 43 -16.93 0.41 -36.54
C GLU A 43 -15.50 0.95 -36.52
N LYS A 44 -15.23 1.98 -35.72
CA LYS A 44 -13.88 2.51 -35.49
C LYS A 44 -13.00 1.55 -34.68
N ALA A 45 -13.54 0.90 -33.65
CA ALA A 45 -12.81 -0.12 -32.89
C ALA A 45 -12.60 -1.44 -33.66
N LYS A 46 -13.42 -1.72 -34.67
CA LYS A 46 -13.29 -2.84 -35.61
C LYS A 46 -12.24 -2.59 -36.70
N SER A 47 -12.00 -1.33 -37.06
CA SER A 47 -11.06 -0.92 -38.12
C SER A 47 -9.68 -0.43 -37.62
N ALA A 48 -9.57 0.01 -36.37
CA ALA A 48 -8.30 0.44 -35.80
C ALA A 48 -7.34 -0.73 -35.47
N LYS A 49 -6.03 -0.50 -35.67
CA LYS A 49 -4.99 -1.55 -35.58
C LYS A 49 -4.71 -2.06 -34.16
N ASP A 50 -4.96 -1.23 -33.15
CA ASP A 50 -4.63 -1.49 -31.75
C ASP A 50 -5.87 -1.85 -30.90
N THR A 51 -6.94 -2.30 -31.54
CA THR A 51 -8.23 -2.61 -30.92
C THR A 51 -8.83 -3.88 -31.52
N MET A 52 -9.76 -4.50 -30.78
CA MET A 52 -10.51 -5.64 -31.26
C MET A 52 -11.93 -5.63 -30.69
N ALA A 53 -12.92 -5.76 -31.58
CA ALA A 53 -14.32 -5.93 -31.23
C ALA A 53 -14.72 -7.40 -31.41
N SER A 54 -15.30 -8.02 -30.39
CA SER A 54 -15.79 -9.41 -30.40
C SER A 54 -17.31 -9.41 -30.29
N VAL A 55 -18.00 -9.60 -31.41
CA VAL A 55 -19.46 -9.76 -31.46
C VAL A 55 -19.84 -11.18 -31.01
N ARG A 56 -20.83 -11.30 -30.13
CA ARG A 56 -21.28 -12.55 -29.52
C ARG A 56 -22.81 -12.60 -29.39
N PRO A 57 -23.46 -13.73 -29.72
CA PRO A 57 -24.86 -13.92 -29.39
C PRO A 57 -25.06 -13.99 -27.88
N THR A 58 -26.22 -13.52 -27.41
CA THR A 58 -26.71 -13.76 -26.04
C THR A 58 -27.60 -15.00 -25.99
N LEU A 59 -27.98 -15.44 -24.79
CA LEU A 59 -28.96 -16.51 -24.58
C LEU A 59 -30.38 -16.06 -24.98
N ASP A 60 -31.28 -17.03 -25.15
CA ASP A 60 -32.61 -16.88 -25.75
C ASP A 60 -33.56 -15.89 -25.03
N PHE A 61 -33.26 -15.50 -23.79
CA PHE A 61 -33.99 -14.42 -23.09
C PHE A 61 -33.64 -13.00 -23.59
N LEU A 62 -32.66 -12.86 -24.50
CA LEU A 62 -32.34 -11.64 -25.25
C LEU A 62 -32.20 -11.97 -26.77
N PRO A 63 -33.24 -12.45 -27.46
CA PRO A 63 -33.10 -13.09 -28.78
C PRO A 63 -32.75 -12.10 -29.91
N ASN A 64 -33.02 -10.81 -29.71
CA ASN A 64 -32.78 -9.74 -30.68
C ASN A 64 -31.55 -8.88 -30.36
N ILE A 65 -30.74 -9.26 -29.36
CA ILE A 65 -29.54 -8.53 -28.95
C ILE A 65 -28.29 -9.37 -29.22
N ALA A 66 -27.23 -8.72 -29.71
CA ALA A 66 -25.89 -9.27 -29.75
C ALA A 66 -24.97 -8.40 -28.87
N GLY A 67 -24.16 -9.05 -28.05
CA GLY A 67 -23.16 -8.40 -27.22
C GLY A 67 -21.87 -8.13 -28.01
N ILE A 68 -21.19 -7.04 -27.69
CA ILE A 68 -19.95 -6.63 -28.35
C ILE A 68 -18.95 -6.21 -27.28
N ASP A 69 -18.02 -7.12 -26.95
CA ASP A 69 -16.83 -6.79 -26.15
C ASP A 69 -15.87 -5.98 -27.01
N ILE A 70 -15.54 -4.74 -26.61
CA ILE A 70 -14.49 -3.94 -27.24
C ILE A 70 -13.31 -3.82 -26.30
N ARG A 71 -12.15 -4.32 -26.75
CA ARG A 71 -10.89 -4.24 -26.01
C ARG A 71 -9.75 -3.64 -26.83
N VAL A 72 -8.79 -3.06 -26.12
CA VAL A 72 -7.47 -2.72 -26.67
C VAL A 72 -6.73 -4.04 -26.98
N HIS A 73 -5.98 -4.09 -28.08
CA HIS A 73 -5.26 -5.28 -28.51
C HIS A 73 -4.01 -4.94 -29.32
N SER A 74 -2.86 -5.49 -28.93
CA SER A 74 -1.67 -5.49 -29.78
C SER A 74 -0.89 -6.79 -29.62
N ARG A 75 -0.25 -7.25 -30.70
CA ARG A 75 0.61 -8.44 -30.67
C ARG A 75 1.91 -8.11 -29.94
N GLY A 76 2.04 -8.58 -28.70
CA GLY A 76 3.29 -8.51 -27.94
C GLY A 76 3.60 -7.15 -27.31
N ARG A 77 2.60 -6.26 -27.16
CA ARG A 77 2.73 -5.01 -26.39
C ARG A 77 1.67 -4.98 -25.28
N PRO A 78 1.99 -4.51 -24.06
CA PRO A 78 0.98 -4.28 -23.02
C PRO A 78 0.07 -3.11 -23.43
N ASP A 79 -1.21 -3.15 -23.03
CA ASP A 79 -2.19 -2.12 -23.43
C ASP A 79 -1.72 -0.70 -23.02
N ASP A 80 -0.98 -0.59 -21.92
CA ASP A 80 -0.32 0.62 -21.41
C ASP A 80 0.43 1.40 -22.51
N ALA A 81 1.15 0.70 -23.40
CA ALA A 81 1.84 1.33 -24.52
C ALA A 81 0.88 1.97 -25.53
N ILE A 82 -0.31 1.39 -25.71
CA ILE A 82 -1.36 1.87 -26.62
C ILE A 82 -2.12 3.04 -25.98
N TYR A 83 -2.39 2.98 -24.67
CA TYR A 83 -2.97 4.11 -23.94
C TYR A 83 -2.04 5.33 -23.95
N ASN A 84 -0.72 5.14 -23.93
CA ASN A 84 0.23 6.26 -24.04
C ASN A 84 0.27 6.88 -25.45
N SER A 85 0.20 6.09 -26.53
CA SER A 85 0.27 6.59 -27.91
C SER A 85 -1.09 7.04 -28.49
N SER A 86 -2.20 6.43 -28.09
CA SER A 86 -3.51 6.61 -28.71
C SER A 86 -4.44 7.53 -27.90
N ALA A 87 -4.63 8.76 -28.39
CA ALA A 87 -5.63 9.68 -27.84
C ALA A 87 -7.06 9.13 -27.94
N TYR A 88 -7.35 8.31 -28.97
CA TYR A 88 -8.62 7.62 -29.11
C TYR A 88 -8.83 6.60 -27.99
N ALA A 89 -7.82 5.77 -27.68
CA ALA A 89 -7.93 4.77 -26.62
C ALA A 89 -8.15 5.41 -25.24
N ARG A 90 -7.38 6.46 -24.91
CA ARG A 90 -7.56 7.21 -23.65
C ARG A 90 -8.97 7.77 -23.48
N LYS A 91 -9.53 8.37 -24.54
CA LYS A 91 -10.82 9.07 -24.46
C LYS A 91 -12.03 8.13 -24.53
N PHE A 92 -11.94 7.02 -25.27
CA PHE A 92 -13.12 6.24 -25.66
C PHE A 92 -13.06 4.75 -25.30
N LEU A 93 -11.92 4.20 -24.86
CA LEU A 93 -11.73 2.77 -24.60
C LEU A 93 -11.29 2.49 -23.15
N PRO A 94 -12.16 2.60 -22.14
CA PRO A 94 -11.91 1.99 -20.84
C PRO A 94 -11.67 0.46 -20.98
N ARG A 95 -10.93 -0.13 -20.02
CA ARG A 95 -10.70 -1.59 -19.96
C ARG A 95 -11.97 -2.31 -19.49
N GLY A 96 -12.89 -2.56 -20.44
CA GLY A 96 -14.13 -3.31 -20.19
C GLY A 96 -15.36 -2.65 -20.79
N ASN A 97 -15.33 -2.30 -22.09
CA ASN A 97 -16.51 -1.83 -22.81
C ASN A 97 -17.33 -3.04 -23.30
N TYR A 98 -18.64 -3.02 -23.03
CA TYR A 98 -19.62 -3.93 -23.62
C TYR A 98 -20.79 -3.14 -24.21
N ILE A 99 -20.99 -3.28 -25.52
CA ILE A 99 -22.06 -2.64 -26.29
C ILE A 99 -23.07 -3.70 -26.70
N ALA A 100 -24.37 -3.39 -26.64
CA ALA A 100 -25.41 -4.15 -27.30
C ALA A 100 -25.63 -3.62 -28.72
N GLN A 101 -25.73 -4.53 -29.69
CA GLN A 101 -26.44 -4.30 -30.94
C GLN A 101 -27.84 -4.91 -30.79
N TRP A 102 -28.88 -4.09 -30.84
CA TRP A 102 -30.28 -4.49 -30.70
C TRP A 102 -31.02 -4.34 -32.03
N LYS A 103 -31.58 -5.43 -32.54
CA LYS A 103 -32.50 -5.41 -33.69
C LYS A 103 -33.91 -5.09 -33.19
N VAL A 104 -34.39 -3.88 -33.47
CA VAL A 104 -35.77 -3.47 -33.16
C VAL A 104 -36.76 -4.01 -34.20
N ALA A 105 -38.05 -3.97 -33.88
CA ALA A 105 -39.10 -4.64 -34.66
C ALA A 105 -39.26 -4.13 -36.10
N ASP A 106 -38.85 -2.88 -36.38
CA ASP A 106 -38.84 -2.29 -37.73
C ASP A 106 -37.61 -2.66 -38.58
N GLY A 107 -36.71 -3.50 -38.05
CA GLY A 107 -35.51 -3.97 -38.73
C GLY A 107 -34.27 -3.08 -38.56
N ARG A 108 -34.36 -1.91 -37.91
CA ARG A 108 -33.18 -1.11 -37.56
C ARG A 108 -32.30 -1.87 -36.54
N ALA A 109 -31.00 -1.64 -36.62
CA ALA A 109 -30.03 -2.07 -35.62
C ALA A 109 -29.59 -0.86 -34.79
N LEU A 110 -29.99 -0.81 -33.52
CA LEU A 110 -29.60 0.22 -32.57
C LEU A 110 -28.38 -0.25 -31.74
N TYR A 111 -27.52 0.68 -31.34
CA TYR A 111 -26.30 0.38 -30.57
C TYR A 111 -26.32 1.15 -29.25
N PHE A 112 -26.08 0.48 -28.13
CA PHE A 112 -26.05 1.15 -26.83
C PHE A 112 -25.11 0.46 -25.82
N PRO A 113 -24.60 1.19 -24.83
CA PRO A 113 -23.71 0.64 -23.82
C PRO A 113 -24.49 -0.17 -22.78
N MET A 114 -23.99 -1.34 -22.45
CA MET A 114 -24.44 -2.09 -21.28
C MET A 114 -23.43 -1.98 -20.14
N ILE A 115 -22.13 -2.04 -20.47
CA ILE A 115 -21.04 -1.86 -19.50
C ILE A 115 -20.06 -0.84 -20.08
N ARG A 116 -19.70 0.14 -19.25
CA ARG A 116 -18.62 1.08 -19.52
C ARG A 116 -17.77 1.21 -18.26
N ALA A 117 -16.68 0.45 -18.21
CA ALA A 117 -15.71 0.52 -17.11
C ALA A 117 -15.08 1.91 -16.96
N TYR A 118 -14.36 2.12 -15.87
CA TYR A 118 -13.56 3.34 -15.65
C TYR A 118 -12.56 3.56 -16.80
N PRO A 119 -12.41 4.78 -17.34
CA PRO A 119 -11.35 5.09 -18.29
C PRO A 119 -9.99 4.79 -17.65
N LYS A 120 -9.07 4.27 -18.44
CA LYS A 120 -7.77 3.85 -17.93
C LYS A 120 -6.80 5.02 -17.94
N PHE A 121 -6.50 5.53 -16.75
CA PHE A 121 -5.51 6.58 -16.53
C PHE A 121 -4.22 5.95 -15.99
N THR A 122 -3.15 6.01 -16.78
CA THR A 122 -1.84 5.45 -16.43
C THR A 122 -0.86 6.58 -16.18
N GLY A 123 -0.62 6.89 -14.91
CA GLY A 123 0.58 7.64 -14.54
C GLY A 123 1.83 6.87 -14.99
N HIS A 124 2.98 7.56 -15.09
CA HIS A 124 4.24 6.94 -15.50
C HIS A 124 4.74 5.82 -14.55
N GLU A 125 4.05 5.61 -13.43
CA GLU A 125 4.46 4.70 -12.36
C GLU A 125 4.19 3.21 -12.63
N ASP A 126 3.49 2.84 -13.70
CA ASP A 126 2.78 1.56 -13.70
C ASP A 126 3.63 0.32 -14.04
N ASP A 127 4.73 0.45 -14.81
CA ASP A 127 5.55 -0.71 -15.24
C ASP A 127 7.04 -0.51 -15.61
N GLY A 128 7.55 0.71 -15.85
CA GLY A 128 9.00 0.96 -16.09
C GLY A 128 9.66 0.28 -17.32
N GLU A 129 8.93 -0.52 -18.11
CA GLU A 129 9.43 -1.14 -19.36
C GLU A 129 9.42 -0.19 -20.57
N LEU A 130 8.87 1.02 -20.41
CA LEU A 130 8.82 2.05 -21.46
C LEU A 130 10.01 3.03 -21.42
N LEU A 131 10.92 2.91 -20.43
CA LEU A 131 12.17 3.67 -20.39
C LEU A 131 13.24 3.00 -21.28
N SER A 132 13.01 3.04 -22.58
CA SER A 132 14.07 2.99 -23.59
C SER A 132 13.95 4.25 -24.44
N THR A 133 15.05 5.01 -24.53
CA THR A 133 15.17 6.35 -25.16
C THR A 133 14.41 7.47 -24.44
N ASP A 134 14.92 7.93 -23.28
CA ASP A 134 15.69 9.19 -23.21
C ASP A 134 16.17 9.48 -21.77
N ASN A 135 17.32 10.15 -21.64
CA ASN A 135 18.02 10.40 -20.38
C ASN A 135 17.53 11.68 -19.67
N ASP A 136 16.26 11.73 -19.26
CA ASP A 136 15.80 12.79 -18.36
C ASP A 136 14.78 12.26 -17.35
N THR A 137 15.20 12.10 -16.09
CA THR A 137 14.41 11.51 -15.00
C THR A 137 14.31 12.46 -13.82
N THR A 138 13.74 13.65 -14.06
CA THR A 138 13.37 14.62 -13.01
C THR A 138 12.02 15.27 -13.30
N SER A 139 11.10 15.13 -12.34
CA SER A 139 9.71 15.63 -12.35
C SER A 139 8.75 15.02 -13.38
N ILE A 140 7.64 14.47 -12.88
CA ILE A 140 6.41 14.37 -13.68
C ILE A 140 5.85 15.80 -13.74
N THR A 141 5.99 16.45 -14.90
CA THR A 141 5.45 17.80 -15.09
C THR A 141 3.92 17.81 -15.04
N SER A 142 3.31 18.94 -14.66
CA SER A 142 1.85 19.12 -14.67
C SER A 142 1.21 18.73 -16.01
N ASP A 143 1.95 18.94 -17.09
CA ASP A 143 1.52 18.76 -18.48
C ASP A 143 1.51 17.28 -18.92
N ALA A 144 2.20 16.41 -18.18
CA ALA A 144 2.10 14.96 -18.35
C ALA A 144 0.80 14.41 -17.71
N LEU A 145 0.41 14.96 -16.56
CA LEU A 145 -0.81 14.57 -15.83
C LEU A 145 -2.08 15.21 -16.42
N SER A 146 -2.01 16.42 -16.99
CA SER A 146 -3.17 17.15 -17.53
C SER A 146 -3.99 16.36 -18.57
N LYS A 147 -3.35 15.43 -19.30
CA LYS A 147 -3.99 14.53 -20.28
C LYS A 147 -4.92 13.48 -19.65
N TYR A 148 -4.89 13.33 -18.33
CA TYR A 148 -5.64 12.36 -17.54
C TYR A 148 -6.70 13.00 -16.64
N PHE A 149 -6.87 14.32 -16.73
CA PHE A 149 -7.89 15.07 -16.00
C PHE A 149 -8.88 15.71 -16.98
N THR A 150 -10.12 15.94 -16.54
CA THR A 150 -11.14 16.66 -17.32
C THR A 150 -11.13 18.17 -17.06
N GLU A 151 -10.53 18.60 -15.95
CA GLU A 151 -10.28 20.00 -15.57
C GLU A 151 -8.80 20.10 -15.10
N PRO A 152 -8.13 21.27 -15.15
CA PRO A 152 -6.75 21.40 -14.69
C PRO A 152 -6.54 20.86 -13.27
N ALA A 153 -5.45 20.13 -13.03
CA ALA A 153 -5.18 19.53 -11.72
C ALA A 153 -5.09 20.56 -10.57
N SER A 154 -4.81 21.83 -10.89
CA SER A 154 -4.87 22.98 -9.97
C SER A 154 -6.26 23.29 -9.42
N GLU A 155 -7.34 22.77 -10.02
CA GLU A 155 -8.71 22.90 -9.49
C GLU A 155 -9.03 21.84 -8.42
N THR A 156 -8.13 20.88 -8.16
CA THR A 156 -8.29 19.87 -7.11
C THR A 156 -8.28 20.53 -5.73
N GLN A 157 -9.34 20.31 -4.95
CA GLN A 157 -9.40 20.70 -3.54
C GLN A 157 -9.09 19.53 -2.59
N SER A 158 -9.48 18.31 -2.97
CA SER A 158 -9.29 17.10 -2.15
C SER A 158 -9.08 15.87 -3.03
N VAL A 159 -8.53 14.82 -2.44
CA VAL A 159 -8.34 13.52 -3.08
C VAL A 159 -9.02 12.46 -2.22
N ILE A 160 -9.88 11.65 -2.83
CA ILE A 160 -10.44 10.45 -2.22
C ILE A 160 -9.50 9.30 -2.57
N THR A 161 -8.78 8.77 -1.58
CA THR A 161 -7.89 7.63 -1.78
C THR A 161 -8.60 6.36 -1.34
N THR A 162 -8.67 5.36 -2.22
CA THR A 162 -9.25 4.05 -1.94
C THR A 162 -8.14 3.01 -1.91
N THR A 163 -8.09 2.18 -0.85
CA THR A 163 -7.17 1.04 -0.85
C THR A 163 -7.67 0.01 -1.85
N LYS A 164 -6.79 -0.43 -2.75
CA LYS A 164 -7.10 -1.41 -3.76
C LYS A 164 -6.97 -2.82 -3.18
N GLU A 165 -7.99 -3.65 -3.39
CA GLU A 165 -7.94 -5.08 -3.08
C GLU A 165 -7.17 -5.78 -4.22
N ASN A 166 -6.43 -6.87 -3.96
CA ASN A 166 -5.56 -7.52 -4.96
C ASN A 166 -6.33 -8.36 -6.02
N GLY A 167 -7.58 -8.00 -6.30
CA GLY A 167 -8.51 -8.72 -7.15
C GLY A 167 -8.43 -8.41 -8.64
N GLU A 168 -9.11 -9.25 -9.41
CA GLU A 168 -9.51 -8.95 -10.78
C GLU A 168 -10.65 -7.94 -10.80
N ALA A 169 -10.66 -7.10 -11.85
CA ALA A 169 -11.71 -6.11 -12.01
C ALA A 169 -12.97 -6.79 -12.54
N ALA A 170 -14.06 -6.64 -11.79
CA ALA A 170 -15.37 -7.22 -12.06
C ALA A 170 -16.37 -6.10 -12.38
N HIS A 171 -17.20 -6.31 -13.39
CA HIS A 171 -18.24 -5.36 -13.79
C HIS A 171 -19.61 -6.00 -13.62
N LEU A 172 -20.58 -5.21 -13.17
CA LEU A 172 -21.99 -5.56 -13.09
C LEU A 172 -22.84 -4.40 -13.64
N ALA A 173 -23.71 -4.70 -14.58
CA ALA A 173 -24.82 -3.83 -14.97
C ALA A 173 -26.12 -4.65 -15.01
N VAL A 174 -27.27 -3.98 -14.94
CA VAL A 174 -28.59 -4.62 -14.86
C VAL A 174 -29.49 -4.12 -15.98
N LEU A 175 -30.12 -5.05 -16.71
CA LEU A 175 -31.33 -4.80 -17.48
C LEU A 175 -32.54 -5.35 -16.73
N LYS A 176 -33.72 -4.79 -17.01
CA LYS A 176 -35.01 -5.34 -16.61
C LYS A 176 -35.83 -5.69 -17.86
N LEU A 177 -36.42 -6.87 -17.88
CA LEU A 177 -37.33 -7.33 -18.93
C LEU A 177 -38.79 -6.96 -18.58
N ASP A 178 -39.67 -6.96 -19.57
CA ASP A 178 -41.09 -6.58 -19.40
C ASP A 178 -41.85 -7.48 -18.40
N ASN A 179 -41.41 -8.74 -18.24
CA ASN A 179 -41.93 -9.66 -17.23
C ASN A 179 -41.43 -9.35 -15.79
N GLY A 180 -40.70 -8.26 -15.61
CA GLY A 180 -40.14 -7.81 -14.33
C GLY A 180 -38.84 -8.48 -13.91
N SER A 181 -38.38 -9.53 -14.62
CA SER A 181 -37.12 -10.22 -14.30
C SER A 181 -35.90 -9.41 -14.73
N TYR A 182 -34.78 -9.62 -14.04
CA TYR A 182 -33.51 -8.96 -14.35
C TYR A 182 -32.65 -9.81 -15.28
N VAL A 183 -31.83 -9.15 -16.10
CA VAL A 183 -30.66 -9.73 -16.76
C VAL A 183 -29.43 -9.01 -16.23
N TYR A 184 -28.49 -9.77 -15.69
CA TYR A 184 -27.23 -9.29 -15.17
C TYR A 184 -26.16 -9.39 -16.27
N LEU A 185 -25.52 -8.26 -16.54
CA LEU A 185 -24.38 -8.17 -17.44
C LEU A 185 -23.14 -8.20 -16.56
N VAL A 186 -22.39 -9.29 -16.61
CA VAL A 186 -21.27 -9.57 -15.70
C VAL A 186 -20.01 -9.97 -16.45
N GLY A 187 -18.85 -9.56 -15.96
CA GLY A 187 -17.59 -9.93 -16.60
C GLY A 187 -16.40 -9.16 -16.08
N SER A 188 -15.28 -9.28 -16.78
CA SER A 188 -14.01 -8.62 -16.44
C SER A 188 -13.53 -7.69 -17.54
N LYS A 189 -12.31 -7.14 -17.38
CA LYS A 189 -11.64 -6.16 -18.26
C LYS A 189 -11.79 -6.36 -19.78
N ASN A 190 -12.03 -7.59 -20.26
CA ASN A 190 -11.95 -7.97 -21.68
C ASN A 190 -13.15 -8.75 -22.23
N VAL A 191 -14.00 -9.30 -21.36
CA VAL A 191 -15.02 -10.31 -21.71
C VAL A 191 -16.18 -10.25 -20.71
N HIS A 192 -17.42 -10.22 -21.22
CA HIS A 192 -18.64 -10.23 -20.41
C HIS A 192 -19.68 -11.26 -20.90
N LEU A 193 -20.64 -11.54 -20.02
CA LEU A 193 -21.74 -12.49 -20.15
C LEU A 193 -23.05 -11.78 -19.80
N ALA A 194 -24.14 -12.16 -20.47
CA ALA A 194 -25.50 -11.82 -20.07
C ALA A 194 -26.16 -13.07 -19.47
N ILE A 195 -26.63 -12.99 -18.21
CA ILE A 195 -27.20 -14.11 -17.44
C ILE A 195 -28.40 -13.66 -16.60
N GLN A 196 -29.34 -14.54 -16.28
CA GLN A 196 -30.40 -14.26 -15.30
C GLN A 196 -30.11 -14.90 -13.93
N SER A 197 -29.23 -15.90 -13.90
CA SER A 197 -28.88 -16.69 -12.72
C SER A 197 -27.49 -17.33 -12.88
N ALA A 198 -26.96 -17.89 -11.79
CA ALA A 198 -25.72 -18.68 -11.84
C ALA A 198 -25.80 -19.93 -12.75
N ARG A 199 -27.01 -20.41 -13.07
CA ARG A 199 -27.22 -21.58 -13.96
C ARG A 199 -26.93 -21.26 -15.43
N ASP A 200 -27.03 -19.98 -15.80
CA ASP A 200 -26.86 -19.52 -17.18
C ASP A 200 -25.39 -19.29 -17.55
N ILE A 201 -24.48 -19.34 -16.58
CA ILE A 201 -23.05 -19.05 -16.76
C ILE A 201 -22.39 -20.03 -17.74
N GLU A 202 -22.60 -21.35 -17.57
CA GLU A 202 -22.02 -22.36 -18.47
C GLU A 202 -22.61 -22.26 -19.89
N PRO A 203 -23.95 -22.20 -20.09
CA PRO A 203 -24.55 -21.93 -21.41
C PRO A 203 -24.02 -20.66 -22.08
N ALA A 204 -23.95 -19.53 -21.36
CA ALA A 204 -23.49 -18.26 -21.90
C ALA A 204 -22.01 -18.31 -22.32
N CYS A 205 -21.18 -19.06 -21.59
CA CYS A 205 -19.79 -19.31 -22.00
C CYS A 205 -19.74 -20.12 -23.30
N LEU A 206 -20.51 -21.21 -23.42
CA LEU A 206 -20.51 -22.07 -24.61
C LEU A 206 -20.98 -21.34 -25.87
N VAL A 207 -22.08 -20.58 -25.78
CA VAL A 207 -22.67 -19.80 -26.89
C VAL A 207 -21.71 -18.72 -27.43
N GLY A 208 -20.74 -18.28 -26.63
CA GLY A 208 -19.75 -17.28 -27.02
C GLY A 208 -18.38 -17.81 -27.48
N VAL A 209 -18.17 -19.13 -27.58
CA VAL A 209 -16.91 -19.73 -28.10
C VAL A 209 -16.99 -19.90 -29.62
N THR A 210 -16.08 -19.25 -30.35
CA THR A 210 -16.02 -19.30 -31.82
C THR A 210 -14.87 -20.14 -32.38
N ALA A 211 -13.98 -20.67 -31.53
CA ALA A 211 -12.83 -21.48 -31.96
C ALA A 211 -12.47 -22.58 -30.92
N PRO A 212 -12.15 -23.82 -31.35
CA PRO A 212 -11.71 -24.88 -30.44
C PRO A 212 -10.42 -24.52 -29.69
N GLY A 213 -10.35 -24.85 -28.40
CA GLY A 213 -9.15 -24.72 -27.58
C GLY A 213 -8.88 -23.32 -26.99
N GLN A 214 -9.71 -22.31 -27.27
CA GLN A 214 -9.68 -21.04 -26.54
C GLN A 214 -10.91 -20.90 -25.65
N ASN A 215 -10.70 -20.81 -24.33
CA ASN A 215 -11.73 -20.40 -23.38
C ASN A 215 -11.49 -18.93 -22.96
N PRO A 216 -12.05 -17.94 -23.70
CA PRO A 216 -11.90 -16.53 -23.35
C PRO A 216 -12.67 -16.13 -22.08
N PHE A 217 -13.50 -17.02 -21.53
CA PHE A 217 -14.38 -16.72 -20.41
C PHE A 217 -13.81 -17.11 -19.04
N ALA A 218 -12.62 -17.73 -18.94
CA ALA A 218 -12.10 -18.25 -17.67
C ALA A 218 -12.20 -17.25 -16.49
N GLY A 219 -11.67 -16.03 -16.65
CA GLY A 219 -11.80 -14.97 -15.65
C GLY A 219 -13.22 -14.41 -15.50
N ALA A 220 -13.95 -14.23 -16.60
CA ALA A 220 -15.32 -13.71 -16.58
C ALA A 220 -16.31 -14.66 -15.88
N LYS A 221 -16.10 -15.98 -16.00
CA LYS A 221 -16.85 -17.05 -15.36
C LYS A 221 -16.68 -17.03 -13.84
N ALA A 222 -15.43 -16.93 -13.35
CA ALA A 222 -15.17 -16.79 -11.92
C ALA A 222 -15.82 -15.52 -11.34
N VAL A 223 -15.70 -14.39 -12.05
CA VAL A 223 -16.37 -13.13 -11.71
C VAL A 223 -17.90 -13.27 -11.68
N ALA A 224 -18.50 -13.92 -12.67
CA ALA A 224 -19.93 -14.15 -12.74
C ALA A 224 -20.44 -14.94 -11.52
N TYR A 225 -19.77 -16.04 -11.14
CA TYR A 225 -20.14 -16.79 -9.93
C TYR A 225 -19.99 -15.97 -8.65
N GLY A 226 -18.92 -15.18 -8.51
CA GLY A 226 -18.72 -14.31 -7.34
C GLY A 226 -19.81 -13.25 -7.19
N LEU A 227 -20.18 -12.59 -8.29
CA LEU A 227 -21.25 -11.57 -8.33
C LEU A 227 -22.64 -12.18 -8.11
N MET A 228 -22.94 -13.34 -8.70
CA MET A 228 -24.22 -14.03 -8.46
C MET A 228 -24.33 -14.47 -6.99
N ARG A 229 -23.28 -15.08 -6.41
CA ARG A 229 -23.24 -15.44 -4.99
C ARG A 229 -23.48 -14.23 -4.07
N MET A 230 -22.89 -13.08 -4.40
CA MET A 230 -23.14 -11.83 -3.66
C MET A 230 -24.61 -11.42 -3.74
N LEU A 231 -25.20 -11.36 -4.94
CA LEU A 231 -26.59 -10.95 -5.16
C LEU A 231 -27.61 -11.92 -4.54
N ASP A 232 -27.30 -13.22 -4.54
CA ASP A 232 -28.13 -14.26 -3.93
C ASP A 232 -28.04 -14.27 -2.38
N ALA A 233 -26.94 -13.74 -1.81
CA ALA A 233 -26.78 -13.55 -0.37
C ALA A 233 -27.43 -12.26 0.17
N LEU A 234 -27.86 -11.33 -0.69
CA LEU A 234 -28.56 -10.13 -0.27
C LEU A 234 -30.01 -10.43 0.14
N GLU A 235 -30.47 -9.76 1.19
CA GLU A 235 -31.89 -9.73 1.57
C GLU A 235 -32.76 -9.32 0.37
N PRO A 236 -33.90 -9.98 0.09
CA PRO A 236 -34.67 -9.75 -1.14
C PRO A 236 -35.03 -8.28 -1.41
N ALA A 237 -35.40 -7.52 -0.37
CA ALA A 237 -35.71 -6.09 -0.50
C ALA A 237 -34.47 -5.25 -0.88
N LYS A 238 -33.29 -5.58 -0.33
CA LYS A 238 -32.02 -4.91 -0.64
C LYS A 238 -31.50 -5.30 -2.04
N ARG A 239 -31.64 -6.56 -2.43
CA ARG A 239 -31.37 -7.03 -3.81
C ARG A 239 -32.23 -6.27 -4.80
N PHE A 240 -33.54 -6.18 -4.56
CA PHE A 240 -34.48 -5.44 -5.39
C PHE A 240 -34.06 -3.97 -5.52
N LEU A 241 -33.82 -3.28 -4.40
CA LEU A 241 -33.41 -1.88 -4.39
C LEU A 241 -32.10 -1.65 -5.18
N PHE A 242 -31.12 -2.53 -5.01
CA PHE A 242 -29.85 -2.44 -5.74
C PHE A 242 -30.00 -2.68 -7.25
N CYS A 243 -30.81 -3.67 -7.64
CA CYS A 243 -31.07 -3.97 -9.05
C CYS A 243 -31.88 -2.86 -9.74
N GLU A 244 -32.90 -2.32 -9.07
CA GLU A 244 -33.65 -1.14 -9.54
C GLU A 244 -32.75 0.08 -9.68
N PHE A 245 -31.87 0.34 -8.71
CA PHE A 245 -30.91 1.46 -8.81
C PHE A 245 -30.01 1.32 -10.05
N LEU A 246 -29.39 0.15 -10.26
CA LEU A 246 -28.52 -0.07 -11.43
C LEU A 246 -29.29 -0.06 -12.76
N TRP A 247 -30.52 -0.59 -12.78
CA TRP A 247 -31.38 -0.53 -13.95
C TRP A 247 -31.78 0.90 -14.30
N GLN A 248 -32.34 1.64 -13.34
CA GLN A 248 -32.87 2.99 -13.57
C GLN A 248 -31.76 3.99 -13.88
N THR A 249 -30.60 3.88 -13.22
CA THR A 249 -29.45 4.78 -13.47
C THR A 249 -28.51 4.30 -14.58
N ARG A 250 -28.67 3.06 -15.08
CA ARG A 250 -27.79 2.46 -16.10
C ARG A 250 -26.30 2.45 -15.75
N LEU A 251 -25.95 2.69 -14.48
CA LEU A 251 -24.58 2.74 -14.01
C LEU A 251 -23.92 1.37 -14.12
N THR A 252 -22.65 1.36 -14.52
CA THR A 252 -21.79 0.19 -14.35
C THR A 252 -21.28 0.19 -12.91
N ALA A 253 -21.54 -0.88 -12.17
CA ALA A 253 -20.93 -1.15 -10.89
C ALA A 253 -19.59 -1.87 -11.11
N SER A 254 -18.51 -1.28 -10.62
CA SER A 254 -17.18 -1.90 -10.62
C SER A 254 -16.89 -2.48 -9.25
N PHE A 255 -16.45 -3.74 -9.26
CA PHE A 255 -16.03 -4.51 -8.12
C PHE A 255 -14.59 -4.99 -8.30
N GLU A 256 -13.94 -5.34 -7.20
CA GLU A 256 -12.72 -6.15 -7.18
C GLU A 256 -13.06 -7.50 -6.52
N LEU A 257 -12.54 -8.60 -7.08
CA LEU A 257 -12.76 -9.97 -6.62
C LEU A 257 -11.48 -10.78 -6.86
N LEU A 258 -11.00 -11.55 -5.90
CA LEU A 258 -9.88 -12.46 -6.15
C LEU A 258 -10.33 -13.56 -7.10
N CYS A 259 -9.63 -13.65 -8.23
CA CYS A 259 -9.69 -14.79 -9.11
C CYS A 259 -8.34 -15.51 -8.99
N PRO A 260 -8.25 -16.68 -8.33
CA PRO A 260 -6.98 -17.36 -8.06
C PRO A 260 -6.11 -17.52 -9.31
N ASP A 261 -6.70 -17.89 -10.45
CA ASP A 261 -5.99 -18.06 -11.73
C ASP A 261 -5.36 -16.77 -12.30
N HIS A 262 -5.67 -15.62 -11.70
CA HIS A 262 -5.22 -14.28 -12.12
C HIS A 262 -4.60 -13.49 -10.95
N GLN A 263 -4.36 -14.11 -9.78
CA GLN A 263 -3.84 -13.40 -8.62
C GLN A 263 -2.44 -12.84 -8.87
N HIS A 264 -2.25 -11.58 -8.52
CA HIS A 264 -1.00 -10.89 -8.84
C HIS A 264 0.11 -11.11 -7.82
N VAL A 265 -0.18 -11.00 -6.51
CA VAL A 265 0.86 -11.11 -5.45
C VAL A 265 0.38 -11.40 -4.01
N GLU A 266 -0.91 -11.23 -3.67
CA GLU A 266 -1.38 -11.39 -2.29
C GLU A 266 -1.98 -12.77 -1.98
N LEU A 267 -1.77 -13.21 -0.75
CA LEU A 267 -2.31 -14.43 -0.14
C LEU A 267 -3.56 -14.12 0.69
N LEU A 268 -4.73 -14.50 0.19
CA LEU A 268 -5.99 -14.36 0.91
C LEU A 268 -6.83 -15.64 0.83
N ASP A 269 -7.63 -15.87 1.87
CA ASP A 269 -8.48 -17.04 2.00
C ASP A 269 -9.70 -16.95 1.06
N VAL A 270 -9.66 -17.74 -0.01
CA VAL A 270 -10.65 -17.75 -1.08
C VAL A 270 -11.99 -18.33 -0.61
N ALA A 271 -12.04 -19.06 0.50
CA ALA A 271 -13.25 -19.75 0.97
C ALA A 271 -14.38 -18.79 1.40
N HIS A 272 -14.03 -17.55 1.77
CA HIS A 272 -14.96 -16.59 2.35
C HIS A 272 -15.06 -15.26 1.58
N GLU A 273 -14.42 -15.14 0.42
CA GLU A 273 -14.31 -13.84 -0.24
C GLU A 273 -15.61 -13.39 -0.94
N THR A 274 -15.93 -12.10 -0.79
CA THR A 274 -17.07 -11.41 -1.41
C THR A 274 -16.56 -10.30 -2.32
N PRO A 275 -17.14 -10.09 -3.52
CA PRO A 275 -16.85 -8.94 -4.36
C PRO A 275 -16.90 -7.62 -3.57
N VAL A 276 -15.88 -6.78 -3.73
CA VAL A 276 -15.74 -5.50 -3.04
C VAL A 276 -16.07 -4.38 -4.01
N LEU A 277 -17.12 -3.59 -3.76
CA LEU A 277 -17.45 -2.47 -4.64
C LEU A 277 -16.35 -1.41 -4.59
N PHE A 278 -15.81 -1.11 -5.76
CA PHE A 278 -14.83 -0.06 -6.01
C PHE A 278 -15.51 1.26 -6.41
N GLY A 279 -16.65 1.22 -7.11
CA GLY A 279 -17.47 2.41 -7.39
C GLY A 279 -18.38 2.27 -8.62
N TYR A 280 -18.88 3.40 -9.13
CA TYR A 280 -19.77 3.46 -10.30
C TYR A 280 -19.23 4.36 -11.43
N SER A 281 -19.49 3.96 -12.67
CA SER A 281 -19.16 4.71 -13.89
C SER A 281 -20.38 4.95 -14.79
N PHE A 282 -20.41 6.13 -15.43
CA PHE A 282 -21.52 6.56 -16.29
C PHE A 282 -21.41 5.98 -17.72
N PRO A 283 -22.49 5.42 -18.28
CA PRO A 283 -22.50 4.75 -19.58
C PRO A 283 -22.57 5.73 -20.79
N THR A 284 -21.84 6.85 -20.79
CA THR A 284 -22.30 8.06 -21.51
C THR A 284 -21.38 8.64 -22.61
N MET A 285 -20.24 8.01 -22.92
CA MET A 285 -19.18 8.52 -23.84
C MET A 285 -18.62 9.92 -23.51
N GLN A 286 -19.37 10.97 -23.84
CA GLN A 286 -19.03 12.37 -23.60
C GLN A 286 -18.98 12.66 -22.09
N THR A 287 -18.15 13.62 -21.67
CA THR A 287 -18.22 14.21 -20.34
C THR A 287 -19.44 15.13 -20.26
N LEU A 288 -20.28 15.00 -19.24
CA LEU A 288 -21.47 15.85 -19.11
C LEU A 288 -21.08 17.14 -18.36
N PRO A 289 -21.68 18.30 -18.66
CA PRO A 289 -21.51 19.49 -17.83
C PRO A 289 -21.99 19.21 -16.40
N GLY A 290 -21.05 19.06 -15.47
CA GLY A 290 -21.35 18.66 -14.08
C GLY A 290 -21.52 17.16 -13.84
N ALA A 291 -21.19 16.29 -14.80
CA ALA A 291 -20.96 14.86 -14.52
C ALA A 291 -19.60 14.38 -15.06
N GLU A 292 -18.92 13.65 -14.18
CA GLU A 292 -17.48 13.47 -14.16
C GLU A 292 -16.97 12.27 -14.97
N ILE A 293 -15.67 12.01 -14.82
CA ILE A 293 -15.01 10.76 -15.21
C ILE A 293 -15.74 9.52 -14.64
N CYS A 294 -16.29 9.63 -13.42
CA CYS A 294 -17.06 8.59 -12.73
C CYS A 294 -18.01 9.21 -11.69
N VAL A 295 -18.86 8.42 -11.04
CA VAL A 295 -19.68 8.93 -9.92
C VAL A 295 -18.79 9.25 -8.72
N ASN A 296 -19.05 10.34 -8.01
CA ASN A 296 -18.41 10.61 -6.72
C ASN A 296 -18.66 9.43 -5.75
N PRO A 297 -17.60 8.74 -5.28
CA PRO A 297 -17.71 7.40 -4.72
C PRO A 297 -18.45 7.36 -3.39
N PHE A 298 -18.49 8.47 -2.64
CA PHE A 298 -19.17 8.54 -1.34
C PHE A 298 -20.63 8.09 -1.39
N LEU A 299 -21.40 8.59 -2.36
CA LEU A 299 -22.82 8.26 -2.48
C LEU A 299 -22.97 6.79 -2.88
N GLY A 300 -22.08 6.31 -3.76
CA GLY A 300 -22.12 4.94 -4.22
C GLY A 300 -21.77 3.94 -3.11
N PHE A 301 -20.76 4.24 -2.30
CA PHE A 301 -20.40 3.44 -1.13
C PHE A 301 -21.49 3.45 -0.05
N ALA A 302 -22.09 4.60 0.23
CA ALA A 302 -23.19 4.68 1.20
C ALA A 302 -24.40 3.85 0.78
N LEU A 303 -24.81 3.93 -0.49
CA LEU A 303 -25.89 3.12 -1.05
C LEU A 303 -25.57 1.62 -0.98
N SER A 304 -24.39 1.21 -1.45
CA SER A 304 -23.98 -0.20 -1.45
C SER A 304 -23.92 -0.79 -0.04
N ARG A 305 -23.35 -0.06 0.93
CA ARG A 305 -23.32 -0.49 2.34
C ARG A 305 -24.74 -0.64 2.91
N ALA A 306 -25.66 0.27 2.59
CA ALA A 306 -27.08 0.14 2.98
C ALA A 306 -27.77 -1.08 2.35
N CYS A 307 -27.41 -1.44 1.11
CA CYS A 307 -27.85 -2.67 0.44
C CYS A 307 -27.14 -3.94 0.95
N GLY A 308 -26.18 -3.85 1.88
CA GLY A 308 -25.44 -5.01 2.41
C GLY A 308 -24.22 -5.43 1.58
N ILE A 309 -23.76 -4.59 0.66
CA ILE A 309 -22.61 -4.86 -0.22
C ILE A 309 -21.32 -4.30 0.41
N ARG A 310 -20.27 -5.13 0.50
CA ARG A 310 -18.92 -4.71 0.93
C ARG A 310 -18.36 -3.69 -0.07
N THR A 311 -17.71 -2.64 0.43
CA THR A 311 -17.03 -1.63 -0.40
C THR A 311 -15.58 -1.51 0.04
N VAL A 312 -14.73 -0.93 -0.81
CA VAL A 312 -13.37 -0.55 -0.41
C VAL A 312 -13.39 0.43 0.78
N ALA A 313 -12.30 0.40 1.56
CA ALA A 313 -11.97 1.46 2.50
C ALA A 313 -11.48 2.70 1.74
N PHE A 314 -11.75 3.88 2.28
CA PHE A 314 -11.32 5.13 1.65
C PHE A 314 -11.12 6.24 2.69
N ASP A 315 -10.17 7.12 2.40
CA ASP A 315 -9.92 8.36 3.13
C ASP A 315 -10.13 9.56 2.20
N VAL A 316 -10.41 10.73 2.77
CA VAL A 316 -10.51 11.99 2.03
C VAL A 316 -9.49 12.97 2.58
N VAL A 317 -8.55 13.31 1.71
CA VAL A 317 -7.33 14.04 2.03
C VAL A 317 -7.40 15.40 1.34
N PRO A 318 -7.14 16.52 2.02
CA PRO A 318 -7.00 17.80 1.33
C PRO A 318 -5.85 17.73 0.31
N TYR A 319 -6.02 18.35 -0.85
CA TYR A 319 -4.96 18.41 -1.86
C TYR A 319 -3.97 19.54 -1.56
N THR A 320 -3.37 19.48 -0.36
CA THR A 320 -2.29 20.38 0.06
C THR A 320 -0.95 19.70 -0.13
N GLY A 321 0.10 20.49 -0.41
CA GLY A 321 1.39 19.97 -0.88
C GLY A 321 2.11 19.03 0.09
N LEU A 322 1.81 19.08 1.39
CA LEU A 322 2.43 18.21 2.40
C LEU A 322 1.54 17.04 2.81
N GLU A 323 0.25 17.26 3.05
CA GLU A 323 -0.68 16.20 3.48
C GLU A 323 -0.83 15.13 2.41
N PHE A 324 -1.05 15.54 1.15
CA PHE A 324 -1.18 14.60 0.05
C PHE A 324 0.13 13.85 -0.22
N LYS A 325 1.29 14.53 -0.09
CA LYS A 325 2.61 13.90 -0.22
C LYS A 325 2.84 12.80 0.83
N ASN A 326 2.43 13.04 2.08
CA ASN A 326 2.51 12.03 3.15
C ASN A 326 1.66 10.79 2.82
N VAL A 327 0.46 10.98 2.25
CA VAL A 327 -0.40 9.88 1.82
C VAL A 327 0.23 9.09 0.68
N LEU A 328 0.86 9.74 -0.31
CA LEU A 328 1.61 9.03 -1.35
C LEU A 328 2.77 8.20 -0.76
N THR A 329 3.51 8.74 0.22
CA THR A 329 4.55 7.98 0.93
C THR A 329 3.98 6.79 1.70
N ALA A 330 2.84 6.95 2.39
CA ALA A 330 2.19 5.87 3.13
C ALA A 330 1.70 4.74 2.20
N ILE A 331 1.09 5.09 1.06
CA ILE A 331 0.68 4.12 0.02
C ILE A 331 1.90 3.35 -0.48
N LYS A 332 2.98 4.05 -0.81
CA LYS A 332 4.21 3.46 -1.35
C LYS A 332 4.84 2.44 -0.40
N SER A 333 4.81 2.69 0.90
CA SER A 333 5.22 1.76 1.96
C SER A 333 4.13 0.77 2.39
N GLY A 334 3.03 0.61 1.64
CA GLY A 334 2.06 -0.45 1.86
C GLY A 334 2.70 -1.86 1.77
N TYR A 335 2.12 -2.82 2.47
CA TYR A 335 2.53 -4.23 2.46
C TYR A 335 1.29 -5.09 2.29
N GLN A 336 1.41 -6.19 1.53
CA GLN A 336 0.31 -7.07 1.12
C GLN A 336 -0.80 -6.43 0.27
N THR A 337 -0.86 -5.11 0.10
CA THR A 337 -1.75 -4.43 -0.87
C THR A 337 -1.04 -4.09 -2.19
N GLU A 338 -1.78 -4.06 -3.31
CA GLU A 338 -1.32 -3.49 -4.59
C GLU A 338 -1.01 -2.00 -4.46
N GLY A 339 -1.75 -1.28 -3.60
CA GLY A 339 -1.65 0.15 -3.39
C GLY A 339 -3.04 0.79 -3.40
N ASN A 340 -3.12 2.06 -3.80
CA ASN A 340 -4.37 2.82 -3.76
C ASN A 340 -4.75 3.39 -5.12
N VAL A 341 -6.04 3.74 -5.26
CA VAL A 341 -6.54 4.58 -6.35
C VAL A 341 -6.99 5.92 -5.78
N ASN A 342 -6.49 6.99 -6.37
CA ASN A 342 -6.69 8.37 -5.95
C ASN A 342 -7.64 9.06 -6.92
N LEU A 343 -8.79 9.51 -6.44
CA LEU A 343 -9.80 10.25 -7.19
C LEU A 343 -9.70 11.74 -6.81
N TYR A 344 -9.34 12.59 -7.76
CA TYR A 344 -9.05 14.01 -7.56
C TYR A 344 -10.34 14.80 -7.68
N VAL A 345 -10.69 15.57 -6.66
CA VAL A 345 -12.01 16.20 -6.50
C VAL A 345 -11.88 17.71 -6.41
N ASN A 346 -12.59 18.43 -7.27
CA ASN A 346 -12.59 19.90 -7.31
C ASN A 346 -13.47 20.55 -6.23
N GLY A 347 -13.49 21.88 -6.17
CA GLY A 347 -14.31 22.65 -5.21
C GLY A 347 -15.84 22.48 -5.35
N ARG A 348 -16.31 21.89 -6.46
CA ARG A 348 -17.72 21.52 -6.69
C ARG A 348 -18.01 20.06 -6.32
N GLY A 349 -17.05 19.35 -5.71
CA GLY A 349 -17.21 17.94 -5.35
C GLY A 349 -17.10 16.98 -6.53
N ASN A 350 -16.59 17.45 -7.67
CA ASN A 350 -16.53 16.68 -8.91
C ASN A 350 -15.18 15.97 -9.06
N VAL A 351 -15.19 14.66 -9.34
CA VAL A 351 -14.02 13.85 -9.74
C VAL A 351 -13.48 14.29 -11.10
N ILE A 352 -12.43 15.11 -11.07
CA ILE A 352 -11.76 15.67 -12.25
C ILE A 352 -10.55 14.86 -12.71
N GLY A 353 -10.09 13.89 -11.93
CA GLY A 353 -8.96 13.02 -12.28
C GLY A 353 -8.95 11.71 -11.49
N LEU A 354 -8.24 10.71 -11.99
CA LEU A 354 -8.03 9.42 -11.33
C LEU A 354 -6.59 8.95 -11.56
N GLN A 355 -5.87 8.56 -10.51
CA GLN A 355 -4.52 7.99 -10.61
C GLN A 355 -4.40 6.73 -9.74
N LYS A 356 -3.64 5.74 -10.20
CA LYS A 356 -3.25 4.58 -9.39
C LYS A 356 -1.83 4.76 -8.86
N TYR A 357 -1.63 4.42 -7.59
CA TYR A 357 -0.34 4.42 -6.91
C TYR A 357 -0.10 3.04 -6.34
N LYS A 358 1.06 2.43 -6.66
CA LYS A 358 1.38 1.06 -6.25
C LYS A 358 2.32 1.03 -5.04
N THR A 359 2.23 -0.03 -4.24
CA THR A 359 3.21 -0.28 -3.17
C THR A 359 4.55 -0.73 -3.76
N ALA A 360 5.64 -0.38 -3.08
CA ALA A 360 6.97 -0.84 -3.45
C ALA A 360 7.11 -2.38 -3.34
N TRP A 361 6.44 -2.97 -2.35
CA TRP A 361 6.31 -4.42 -2.19
C TRP A 361 5.67 -5.06 -3.43
N TYR A 362 4.47 -4.61 -3.84
CA TYR A 362 3.75 -5.18 -5.00
C TYR A 362 4.58 -5.13 -6.28
N VAL A 363 5.19 -3.97 -6.58
CA VAL A 363 6.00 -3.78 -7.80
C VAL A 363 7.22 -4.69 -7.79
N SER A 364 7.87 -4.85 -6.63
CA SER A 364 9.05 -5.70 -6.46
C SER A 364 8.71 -7.18 -6.64
N LEU A 365 7.69 -7.69 -5.96
CA LEU A 365 7.29 -9.10 -6.09
C LEU A 365 6.71 -9.41 -7.48
N ARG A 366 5.93 -8.51 -8.09
CA ARG A 366 5.48 -8.66 -9.49
C ARG A 366 6.67 -8.75 -10.45
N ALA A 367 7.73 -7.96 -10.24
CA ALA A 367 8.94 -8.06 -11.03
C ALA A 367 9.64 -9.42 -10.85
N ILE A 368 9.72 -9.94 -9.62
CA ILE A 368 10.28 -11.28 -9.32
C ILE A 368 9.46 -12.37 -10.03
N ARG A 369 8.12 -12.31 -9.97
CA ARG A 369 7.22 -13.23 -10.67
C ARG A 369 7.47 -13.27 -12.17
N GLU A 370 7.53 -12.11 -12.84
CA GLU A 370 7.78 -12.10 -14.29
C GLU A 370 9.19 -12.62 -14.66
N LYS A 371 10.19 -12.49 -13.76
CA LYS A 371 11.51 -13.14 -13.96
C LYS A 371 11.46 -14.65 -13.76
N ALA A 372 10.74 -15.15 -12.76
CA ALA A 372 10.52 -16.58 -12.58
C ALA A 372 9.76 -17.22 -13.77
N LYS A 373 8.76 -16.51 -14.30
CA LYS A 373 8.05 -16.89 -15.53
C LYS A 373 8.95 -16.91 -16.76
N ALA A 374 9.84 -15.93 -16.91
CA ALA A 374 10.83 -15.91 -17.98
C ALA A 374 11.82 -17.09 -17.88
N PHE A 375 12.31 -17.38 -16.67
CA PHE A 375 13.13 -18.56 -16.36
C PHE A 375 12.43 -19.87 -16.76
N LEU A 376 11.20 -20.09 -16.27
CA LEU A 376 10.40 -21.27 -16.59
C LEU A 376 10.13 -21.40 -18.09
N THR A 377 9.92 -20.29 -18.79
CA THR A 377 9.73 -20.26 -20.24
C THR A 377 11.02 -20.61 -21.01
N ALA A 378 12.20 -20.28 -20.48
CA ALA A 378 13.47 -20.67 -21.08
C ALA A 378 13.76 -22.17 -20.90
N VAL A 379 13.50 -22.71 -19.72
CA VAL A 379 13.76 -24.11 -19.35
C VAL A 379 12.74 -25.09 -19.93
N LEU A 380 11.44 -24.76 -19.87
CA LEU A 380 10.33 -25.64 -20.27
C LEU A 380 9.72 -25.28 -21.63
N GLY A 381 10.04 -24.11 -22.17
CA GLY A 381 9.64 -23.72 -23.52
C GLY A 381 10.53 -24.35 -24.60
N LYS A 382 10.23 -24.04 -25.86
CA LYS A 382 10.87 -24.65 -27.05
C LYS A 382 12.39 -24.68 -27.04
N LYS A 383 13.05 -23.75 -26.35
CA LYS A 383 14.52 -23.66 -26.26
C LYS A 383 15.18 -24.70 -25.36
N HIS A 384 14.45 -25.26 -24.37
CA HIS A 384 14.97 -26.25 -23.41
C HIS A 384 16.33 -25.87 -22.82
N ALA A 385 16.47 -24.62 -22.36
CA ALA A 385 17.74 -24.10 -21.86
C ALA A 385 18.21 -24.88 -20.61
N PRO A 386 19.52 -25.23 -20.49
CA PRO A 386 20.05 -25.86 -19.29
C PRO A 386 19.76 -25.03 -18.03
N ILE A 387 19.34 -25.68 -16.95
CA ILE A 387 18.89 -24.99 -15.73
C ILE A 387 19.97 -24.02 -15.19
N ASP A 388 21.23 -24.43 -15.18
CA ASP A 388 22.34 -23.61 -14.65
C ASP A 388 22.71 -22.42 -15.57
N GLU A 389 22.39 -22.50 -16.86
CA GLU A 389 22.51 -21.38 -17.80
C GLU A 389 21.34 -20.41 -17.59
N ALA A 390 20.11 -20.93 -17.60
CA ALA A 390 18.90 -20.14 -17.38
C ALA A 390 18.88 -19.46 -16.00
N LEU A 391 19.45 -20.08 -14.95
CA LEU A 391 19.62 -19.46 -13.63
C LEU A 391 20.56 -18.25 -13.69
N ARG A 392 21.75 -18.39 -14.27
CA ARG A 392 22.74 -17.29 -14.38
C ARG A 392 22.19 -16.10 -15.17
N ASP A 393 21.49 -16.37 -16.26
CA ASP A 393 20.82 -15.32 -17.05
C ASP A 393 19.67 -14.67 -16.28
N SER A 394 18.92 -15.45 -15.50
CA SER A 394 17.82 -14.93 -14.67
C SER A 394 18.33 -14.06 -13.54
N HIS A 395 19.39 -14.45 -12.83
CA HIS A 395 20.03 -13.64 -11.78
C HIS A 395 20.47 -12.28 -12.33
N ARG A 396 21.20 -12.25 -13.45
CA ARG A 396 21.59 -11.01 -14.14
C ARG A 396 20.39 -10.16 -14.58
N SER A 397 19.31 -10.82 -15.01
CA SER A 397 18.06 -10.17 -15.44
C SER A 397 17.26 -9.59 -14.27
N ILE A 398 17.37 -10.19 -13.07
CA ILE A 398 16.81 -9.69 -11.80
C ILE A 398 17.61 -8.46 -11.36
N GLU A 399 18.94 -8.54 -11.26
CA GLU A 399 19.81 -7.41 -10.90
C GLU A 399 19.55 -6.18 -11.80
N LYS A 400 19.53 -6.39 -13.12
CA LYS A 400 19.24 -5.30 -14.08
C LYS A 400 17.86 -4.70 -13.86
N ARG A 401 16.85 -5.51 -13.51
CA ARG A 401 15.49 -5.03 -13.25
C ARG A 401 15.41 -4.26 -11.93
N PHE A 402 16.07 -4.72 -10.87
CA PHE A 402 16.05 -4.00 -9.59
C PHE A 402 16.82 -2.67 -9.63
N LYS A 403 17.93 -2.58 -10.39
CA LYS A 403 18.58 -1.29 -10.68
C LYS A 403 17.65 -0.30 -11.39
N ALA A 404 16.81 -0.77 -12.33
CA ALA A 404 15.82 0.08 -12.99
C ALA A 404 14.64 0.45 -12.07
N ILE A 405 14.18 -0.48 -11.22
CA ILE A 405 13.13 -0.24 -10.23
C ILE A 405 13.59 0.76 -9.16
N GLN A 406 14.87 0.75 -8.77
CA GLN A 406 15.41 1.61 -7.71
C GLN A 406 15.17 3.10 -7.99
N GLY A 407 15.61 3.60 -9.14
CA GLY A 407 15.44 5.03 -9.49
C GLY A 407 13.97 5.40 -9.65
N PHE A 408 13.18 4.50 -10.25
CA PHE A 408 11.75 4.70 -10.46
C PHE A 408 10.95 4.75 -9.14
N LEU A 409 11.15 3.78 -8.25
CA LEU A 409 10.51 3.73 -6.94
C LEU A 409 11.26 4.51 -5.85
N GLN A 410 12.36 5.22 -6.16
CA GLN A 410 13.22 5.88 -5.17
C GLN A 410 13.53 4.97 -3.95
N LEU A 411 13.85 3.70 -4.22
CA LEU A 411 14.22 2.75 -3.17
C LEU A 411 15.62 3.07 -2.64
N THR A 412 15.84 2.79 -1.35
CA THR A 412 17.20 2.77 -0.79
C THR A 412 18.02 1.65 -1.43
N ASP A 413 19.35 1.77 -1.39
CA ASP A 413 20.24 0.69 -1.84
C ASP A 413 19.99 -0.61 -1.07
N ASP A 414 19.77 -0.51 0.25
CA ASP A 414 19.44 -1.64 1.13
C ASP A 414 18.14 -2.35 0.74
N SER A 415 17.02 -1.61 0.57
CA SER A 415 15.75 -2.21 0.15
C SER A 415 15.86 -2.82 -1.25
N THR A 416 16.60 -2.18 -2.15
CA THR A 416 16.85 -2.68 -3.52
C THR A 416 17.65 -3.98 -3.48
N ALA A 417 18.72 -4.04 -2.70
CA ALA A 417 19.56 -5.22 -2.53
C ALA A 417 18.76 -6.39 -1.93
N LYS A 418 17.94 -6.13 -0.91
CA LYS A 418 17.09 -7.15 -0.27
C LYS A 418 16.05 -7.74 -1.21
N TYR A 419 15.30 -6.92 -1.96
CA TYR A 419 14.35 -7.45 -2.96
C TYR A 419 15.06 -8.16 -4.12
N CYS A 420 16.25 -7.70 -4.53
CA CYS A 420 17.06 -8.37 -5.54
C CYS A 420 17.52 -9.77 -5.06
N ALA A 421 17.98 -9.87 -3.81
CA ALA A 421 18.36 -11.14 -3.19
C ALA A 421 17.19 -12.11 -3.10
N LEU A 422 16.02 -11.66 -2.62
CA LEU A 422 14.78 -12.45 -2.62
C LEU A 422 14.40 -12.96 -4.01
N GLY A 423 14.59 -12.14 -5.05
CA GLY A 423 14.33 -12.55 -6.44
C GLY A 423 15.27 -13.66 -6.92
N VAL A 424 16.56 -13.54 -6.61
CA VAL A 424 17.59 -14.54 -6.92
C VAL A 424 17.31 -15.85 -6.17
N GLU A 425 16.97 -15.76 -4.88
CA GLU A 425 16.64 -16.89 -4.01
C GLU A 425 15.38 -17.61 -4.49
N PHE A 426 14.29 -16.88 -4.79
CA PHE A 426 13.03 -17.44 -5.26
C PHE A 426 13.18 -18.20 -6.59
N VAL A 427 13.86 -17.64 -7.59
CA VAL A 427 14.08 -18.35 -8.87
C VAL A 427 14.96 -19.58 -8.66
N THR A 428 15.91 -19.53 -7.72
CA THR A 428 16.72 -20.68 -7.33
C THR A 428 15.90 -21.75 -6.61
N TYR A 429 14.97 -21.38 -5.73
CA TYR A 429 14.00 -22.28 -5.09
C TYR A 429 13.09 -22.96 -6.12
N VAL A 430 12.53 -22.20 -7.08
CA VAL A 430 11.73 -22.76 -8.18
C VAL A 430 12.53 -23.79 -8.98
N ALA A 431 13.81 -23.53 -9.26
CA ALA A 431 14.67 -24.44 -10.00
C ALA A 431 15.11 -25.69 -9.21
N ARG A 432 15.59 -25.50 -7.98
CA ARG A 432 16.28 -26.53 -7.19
C ARG A 432 15.36 -27.31 -6.26
N VAL A 433 14.20 -26.77 -5.90
CA VAL A 433 13.19 -27.46 -5.09
C VAL A 433 12.03 -27.88 -5.97
N ARG A 434 11.27 -26.93 -6.52
CA ARG A 434 10.02 -27.25 -7.24
C ARG A 434 10.26 -28.04 -8.54
N LEU A 435 11.08 -27.56 -9.47
CA LEU A 435 11.34 -28.31 -10.72
C LEU A 435 12.09 -29.62 -10.48
N ALA A 436 13.04 -29.65 -9.53
CA ALA A 436 13.76 -30.86 -9.17
C ALA A 436 12.81 -31.96 -8.65
N SER A 437 11.82 -31.60 -7.81
CA SER A 437 10.83 -32.55 -7.29
C SER A 437 9.94 -33.19 -8.36
N CYS A 438 9.82 -32.61 -9.56
CA CYS A 438 9.04 -33.17 -10.66
C CYS A 438 9.73 -34.36 -11.34
N GLY A 439 11.05 -34.51 -11.17
CA GLY A 439 11.86 -35.47 -11.91
C GLY A 439 11.61 -35.39 -13.42
N ASN A 440 11.24 -36.52 -14.02
CA ASN A 440 10.97 -36.62 -15.47
C ASN A 440 9.50 -36.35 -15.86
N SER A 441 8.60 -36.01 -14.93
CA SER A 441 7.19 -35.77 -15.24
C SER A 441 6.97 -34.39 -15.88
N ASP A 442 6.65 -34.37 -17.17
CA ASP A 442 6.38 -33.12 -17.89
C ASP A 442 5.06 -32.45 -17.45
N ASP A 443 4.07 -33.22 -17.01
CA ASP A 443 2.82 -32.65 -16.48
C ASP A 443 3.03 -32.02 -15.10
N ALA A 444 3.90 -32.58 -14.26
CA ALA A 444 4.32 -31.94 -13.02
C ALA A 444 5.13 -30.65 -13.28
N LYS A 445 6.00 -30.63 -14.29
CA LYS A 445 6.72 -29.40 -14.70
C LYS A 445 5.76 -28.32 -15.23
N LYS A 446 4.75 -28.69 -16.02
CA LYS A 446 3.68 -27.77 -16.46
C LYS A 446 2.87 -27.24 -15.28
N ALA A 447 2.58 -28.07 -14.27
CA ALA A 447 1.95 -27.62 -13.04
C ALA A 447 2.81 -26.59 -12.28
N VAL A 448 4.12 -26.84 -12.11
CA VAL A 448 5.04 -25.83 -11.54
C VAL A 448 5.02 -24.53 -12.35
N GLN A 449 5.02 -24.60 -13.69
CA GLN A 449 4.93 -23.42 -14.53
C GLN A 449 3.61 -22.67 -14.37
N HIS A 450 2.49 -23.39 -14.32
CA HIS A 450 1.17 -22.85 -14.06
C HIS A 450 1.12 -22.13 -12.71
N ASP A 451 1.51 -22.80 -11.63
CA ASP A 451 1.43 -22.29 -10.28
C ASP A 451 2.30 -21.04 -10.09
N CYS A 452 3.53 -21.02 -10.61
CA CYS A 452 4.41 -19.86 -10.48
C CYS A 452 3.91 -18.61 -11.22
N VAL A 453 3.00 -18.77 -12.19
CA VAL A 453 2.46 -17.65 -12.99
C VAL A 453 1.08 -17.22 -12.50
N ASN A 454 0.20 -18.18 -12.26
CA ASN A 454 -1.21 -17.96 -11.95
C ASN A 454 -1.46 -17.98 -10.42
N LEU A 455 -0.84 -18.92 -9.70
CA LEU A 455 -0.96 -19.07 -8.25
C LEU A 455 0.28 -18.53 -7.50
N PHE A 456 0.95 -17.53 -8.07
CA PHE A 456 2.21 -16.98 -7.55
C PHE A 456 2.20 -16.70 -6.04
N PRO A 457 1.13 -16.13 -5.43
CA PRO A 457 1.14 -15.86 -4.00
C PRO A 457 1.28 -17.13 -3.15
N VAL A 458 0.68 -18.23 -3.59
CA VAL A 458 0.80 -19.55 -2.92
C VAL A 458 2.25 -20.02 -2.97
N VAL A 459 2.85 -20.03 -4.17
CA VAL A 459 4.25 -20.43 -4.37
C VAL A 459 5.23 -19.52 -3.62
N TRP A 460 4.92 -18.23 -3.52
CA TRP A 460 5.68 -17.26 -2.74
C TRP A 460 5.61 -17.57 -1.24
N ARG A 461 4.44 -17.95 -0.71
CA ARG A 461 4.31 -18.43 0.68
C ARG A 461 5.20 -19.64 0.93
N ASP A 462 5.10 -20.64 0.05
CA ASP A 462 5.81 -21.90 0.19
C ASP A 462 7.32 -21.69 0.16
N PHE A 463 7.79 -20.74 -0.67
CA PHE A 463 9.17 -20.26 -0.67
C PHE A 463 9.57 -19.63 0.68
N LEU A 464 8.85 -18.60 1.14
CA LEU A 464 9.19 -17.89 2.40
C LEU A 464 9.21 -18.86 3.60
N VAL A 465 8.27 -19.81 3.66
CA VAL A 465 8.22 -20.85 4.68
C VAL A 465 9.36 -21.86 4.55
N ALA A 466 9.70 -22.29 3.34
CA ALA A 466 10.74 -23.29 3.11
C ALA A 466 12.17 -22.77 3.31
N THR A 467 12.43 -21.48 3.09
CA THR A 467 13.77 -20.90 3.25
C THR A 467 13.92 -20.02 4.50
N GLY A 468 12.82 -19.62 5.14
CA GLY A 468 12.84 -18.64 6.23
C GLY A 468 13.04 -17.20 5.77
N ALA A 469 13.00 -16.93 4.45
CA ALA A 469 13.09 -15.60 3.88
C ALA A 469 11.90 -14.71 4.31
N ASN A 470 12.10 -13.39 4.27
CA ASN A 470 11.13 -12.40 4.70
C ASN A 470 11.03 -11.27 3.66
N ASP A 471 9.83 -11.05 3.11
CA ASP A 471 9.55 -10.05 2.08
C ASP A 471 9.07 -8.70 2.65
N ARG A 472 8.98 -8.56 3.98
CA ARG A 472 8.58 -7.33 4.68
C ARG A 472 9.76 -6.37 4.87
N ILE A 473 10.38 -5.99 3.76
CA ILE A 473 11.67 -5.28 3.70
C ILE A 473 11.66 -3.95 4.46
N ASP A 474 10.59 -3.15 4.38
CA ASP A 474 10.49 -1.85 5.07
C ASP A 474 10.42 -1.96 6.61
N CYS A 475 10.19 -3.16 7.17
CA CYS A 475 10.25 -3.41 8.61
C CYS A 475 11.52 -4.19 9.03
N SER A 476 12.37 -4.56 8.07
CA SER A 476 13.46 -5.51 8.28
C SER A 476 14.40 -5.10 9.40
N ARG A 477 14.84 -3.82 9.46
CA ARG A 477 15.82 -3.33 10.44
C ARG A 477 15.44 -3.60 11.90
N ILE A 478 14.15 -3.55 12.26
CA ILE A 478 13.70 -3.87 13.64
C ILE A 478 13.67 -5.38 13.88
N LEU A 479 13.18 -6.15 12.90
CA LEU A 479 13.06 -7.61 13.01
C LEU A 479 14.43 -8.32 12.97
N THR A 480 15.41 -7.73 12.28
CA THR A 480 16.80 -8.22 12.23
C THR A 480 17.71 -7.53 13.25
N ALA A 481 17.16 -6.72 14.16
CA ALA A 481 17.95 -6.00 15.15
C ALA A 481 18.57 -6.95 16.16
N ARG A 482 19.90 -6.89 16.33
CA ARG A 482 20.67 -7.85 17.15
C ARG A 482 20.72 -7.50 18.64
N VAL A 483 19.67 -6.89 19.18
CA VAL A 483 19.68 -6.30 20.54
C VAL A 483 19.94 -7.32 21.65
N TYR A 484 19.49 -8.57 21.47
CA TYR A 484 19.53 -9.62 22.50
C TYR A 484 20.94 -10.19 22.78
N ASP A 485 21.97 -9.75 22.05
CA ASP A 485 23.37 -10.02 22.40
C ASP A 485 23.80 -9.29 23.70
N VAL A 486 23.07 -8.23 24.10
CA VAL A 486 23.31 -7.43 25.32
C VAL A 486 22.05 -7.11 26.13
N ALA A 487 20.87 -7.08 25.50
CA ALA A 487 19.59 -6.79 26.14
C ALA A 487 18.81 -8.07 26.47
N VAL A 488 17.91 -7.97 27.44
CA VAL A 488 16.91 -9.01 27.73
C VAL A 488 15.52 -8.58 27.23
N GLU A 489 14.66 -9.54 26.91
CA GLU A 489 13.22 -9.28 26.78
C GLU A 489 12.68 -8.95 28.19
N THR A 490 12.30 -7.70 28.42
CA THR A 490 11.88 -7.22 29.76
C THR A 490 10.43 -7.57 30.04
N SER A 491 10.05 -7.61 31.32
CA SER A 491 8.66 -7.89 31.70
C SER A 491 7.72 -6.73 31.35
N LEU A 492 6.44 -7.09 31.18
CA LEU A 492 5.32 -6.16 31.05
C LEU A 492 4.41 -6.36 32.26
N ASP A 493 4.73 -5.63 33.33
CA ASP A 493 4.12 -5.82 34.65
C ASP A 493 2.74 -5.14 34.71
N ALA A 494 1.76 -5.78 35.34
CA ALA A 494 0.50 -5.08 35.65
C ALA A 494 0.71 -4.09 36.81
N MET A 495 -0.03 -2.98 36.82
CA MET A 495 -0.06 -2.02 37.93
C MET A 495 -1.47 -2.02 38.59
N PRO A 496 -1.78 -2.91 39.55
CA PRO A 496 -3.15 -3.11 40.02
C PRO A 496 -3.77 -1.88 40.69
N SER A 497 -2.99 -1.16 41.53
CA SER A 497 -3.45 0.06 42.22
C SER A 497 -3.82 1.17 41.22
N LEU A 498 -2.93 1.43 40.24
CA LEU A 498 -3.17 2.42 39.19
C LEU A 498 -4.29 2.00 38.23
N SER A 499 -4.42 0.69 37.95
CA SER A 499 -5.52 0.13 37.15
C SER A 499 -6.88 0.36 37.83
N ALA A 500 -6.98 0.04 39.13
CA ALA A 500 -8.19 0.30 39.92
C ALA A 500 -8.52 1.79 40.02
N ARG A 501 -7.50 2.66 40.18
CA ARG A 501 -7.67 4.12 40.27
C ARG A 501 -8.13 4.77 38.96
N THR A 502 -7.76 4.20 37.82
CA THR A 502 -8.09 4.74 36.48
C THR A 502 -9.26 4.04 35.80
N GLY A 503 -9.72 2.89 36.30
CA GLY A 503 -10.73 2.05 35.64
C GLY A 503 -10.24 1.37 34.36
N ASN A 504 -8.93 1.34 34.12
CA ASN A 504 -8.29 0.81 32.90
C ASN A 504 -7.27 -0.27 33.27
N THR A 505 -6.91 -1.16 32.34
CA THR A 505 -5.80 -2.10 32.56
C THR A 505 -4.47 -1.40 32.28
N VAL A 506 -3.73 -1.04 33.33
CA VAL A 506 -2.45 -0.33 33.19
C VAL A 506 -1.28 -1.31 33.33
N LEU A 507 -0.39 -1.30 32.33
CA LEU A 507 0.77 -2.17 32.20
C LEU A 507 2.06 -1.33 32.09
N LEU A 508 3.16 -1.80 32.68
CA LEU A 508 4.45 -1.12 32.73
C LEU A 508 5.54 -1.99 32.09
N LYS A 509 6.16 -1.50 31.01
CA LYS A 509 7.25 -2.19 30.31
C LYS A 509 8.60 -1.89 30.99
N ARG A 510 9.19 -2.90 31.63
CA ARG A 510 10.29 -2.77 32.60
C ARG A 510 11.69 -2.59 31.99
N GLU A 511 11.88 -1.61 31.11
CA GLU A 511 13.21 -1.29 30.56
C GLU A 511 14.22 -0.77 31.59
N ASP A 512 13.79 -0.47 32.82
CA ASP A 512 14.64 -0.22 33.99
C ASP A 512 15.37 -1.48 34.50
N THR A 513 14.92 -2.67 34.13
CA THR A 513 15.54 -3.96 34.51
C THR A 513 16.64 -4.45 33.55
N GLN A 514 16.94 -3.68 32.50
CA GLN A 514 18.08 -3.95 31.61
C GLN A 514 19.42 -3.87 32.36
N PRO A 515 20.50 -4.51 31.88
CA PRO A 515 21.83 -4.49 32.53
C PRO A 515 22.45 -3.10 32.77
N VAL A 516 21.98 -2.06 32.06
CA VAL A 516 22.38 -0.64 32.24
C VAL A 516 21.21 0.25 32.70
N PHE A 517 20.22 -0.37 33.35
CA PHE A 517 19.05 0.27 33.97
C PHE A 517 18.21 1.15 33.03
N SER A 518 18.28 0.92 31.72
CA SER A 518 17.55 1.66 30.69
C SER A 518 17.60 0.96 29.34
N PHE A 519 16.66 1.30 28.45
CA PHE A 519 16.58 0.78 27.08
C PHE A 519 17.77 1.14 26.16
N LYS A 520 18.63 2.10 26.55
CA LYS A 520 19.60 2.73 25.64
C LYS A 520 20.63 1.76 25.04
N LEU A 521 20.91 0.64 25.70
CA LEU A 521 21.78 -0.42 25.16
C LEU A 521 21.27 -1.02 23.84
N ARG A 522 19.95 -1.07 23.61
CA ARG A 522 19.35 -1.70 22.43
C ARG A 522 19.79 -0.99 21.15
N GLY A 523 19.46 0.30 21.02
CA GLY A 523 19.88 1.12 19.88
C GLY A 523 21.39 1.30 19.76
N ALA A 524 22.11 1.52 20.88
CA ALA A 524 23.56 1.65 20.86
C ALA A 524 24.23 0.39 20.28
N TYR A 525 23.85 -0.80 20.78
CA TYR A 525 24.38 -2.06 20.26
C TYR A 525 23.96 -2.32 18.81
N ASN A 526 22.70 -2.06 18.45
CA ASN A 526 22.21 -2.33 17.09
C ASN A 526 22.86 -1.45 16.01
N CYS A 527 23.24 -0.22 16.35
CA CYS A 527 24.08 0.62 15.51
C CYS A 527 25.52 0.07 15.44
N MET A 528 26.15 -0.17 16.60
CA MET A 528 27.57 -0.53 16.68
C MET A 528 27.90 -1.92 16.12
N VAL A 529 26.98 -2.88 16.17
CA VAL A 529 27.17 -4.25 15.65
C VAL A 529 27.16 -4.31 14.13
N GLN A 530 26.62 -3.28 13.46
CA GLN A 530 26.62 -3.16 11.99
C GLN A 530 27.88 -2.48 11.44
N LEU A 531 28.74 -1.94 12.31
CA LEU A 531 30.00 -1.33 11.90
C LEU A 531 30.97 -2.35 11.30
N THR A 532 31.68 -1.95 10.25
CA THR A 532 32.74 -2.75 9.64
C THR A 532 33.87 -3.01 10.64
N GLU A 533 34.72 -4.01 10.35
CA GLU A 533 35.89 -4.28 11.17
C GLU A 533 36.85 -3.08 11.22
N GLU A 534 36.99 -2.34 10.10
CA GLU A 534 37.78 -1.11 10.03
C GLU A 534 37.20 0.00 10.92
N GLN A 535 35.88 0.21 10.89
CA GLN A 535 35.20 1.18 11.75
C GLN A 535 35.33 0.80 13.23
N ARG A 536 35.19 -0.48 13.57
CA ARG A 536 35.38 -0.98 14.95
C ARG A 536 36.83 -0.86 15.41
N ALA A 537 37.81 -1.06 14.54
CA ALA A 537 39.23 -0.90 14.85
C ALA A 537 39.61 0.57 15.16
N LYS A 538 38.97 1.54 14.50
CA LYS A 538 39.11 2.99 14.81
C LYS A 538 38.36 3.42 16.09
N GLY A 539 37.53 2.53 16.65
CA GLY A 539 36.74 2.79 17.84
C GLY A 539 35.48 3.64 17.59
N VAL A 540 34.71 3.82 18.66
CA VAL A 540 33.48 4.62 18.67
C VAL A 540 33.60 5.78 19.64
N VAL A 541 32.86 6.85 19.38
CA VAL A 541 32.81 8.06 20.19
C VAL A 541 31.36 8.40 20.50
N ALA A 542 31.06 8.83 21.72
CA ALA A 542 29.74 9.38 22.06
C ALA A 542 29.88 10.51 23.10
N ALA A 543 29.03 11.53 23.01
CA ALA A 543 28.87 12.52 24.08
C ALA A 543 27.64 12.16 24.92
N SER A 544 27.85 11.83 26.19
CA SER A 544 26.76 11.64 27.17
C SER A 544 27.35 11.41 28.57
N ALA A 545 26.71 11.97 29.59
CA ALA A 545 27.01 11.70 31.00
C ALA A 545 25.97 10.77 31.66
N GLY A 546 25.21 9.98 30.89
CA GLY A 546 24.05 9.23 31.40
C GLY A 546 23.78 7.89 30.70
N ASN A 547 22.50 7.54 30.56
CA ASN A 547 22.06 6.22 30.08
C ASN A 547 22.63 5.81 28.71
N HIS A 548 22.81 6.77 27.79
CA HIS A 548 23.43 6.49 26.48
C HIS A 548 24.89 6.06 26.61
N ALA A 549 25.67 6.73 27.47
CA ALA A 549 27.07 6.40 27.70
C ALA A 549 27.28 4.98 28.21
N GLN A 550 26.44 4.52 29.15
CA GLN A 550 26.48 3.15 29.64
C GLN A 550 26.13 2.13 28.54
N GLY A 551 25.13 2.45 27.70
CA GLY A 551 24.75 1.63 26.55
C GLY A 551 25.88 1.47 25.52
N VAL A 552 26.55 2.57 25.16
CA VAL A 552 27.70 2.57 24.22
C VAL A 552 28.89 1.81 24.81
N ALA A 553 29.23 2.05 26.09
CA ALA A 553 30.34 1.36 26.75
C ALA A 553 30.10 -0.17 26.84
N LEU A 554 28.89 -0.59 27.25
CA LEU A 554 28.52 -2.01 27.27
C LEU A 554 28.62 -2.64 25.88
N ALA A 555 28.11 -1.96 24.85
CA ALA A 555 28.16 -2.42 23.47
C ALA A 555 29.61 -2.56 22.97
N ALA A 556 30.48 -1.60 23.26
CA ALA A 556 31.88 -1.65 22.86
C ALA A 556 32.63 -2.82 23.54
N LYS A 557 32.42 -3.01 24.84
CA LYS A 557 32.94 -4.15 25.61
C LYS A 557 32.47 -5.49 25.07
N LYS A 558 31.21 -5.60 24.61
CA LYS A 558 30.68 -6.82 23.96
C LYS A 558 31.29 -7.06 22.57
N LEU A 559 31.54 -5.99 21.81
CA LEU A 559 32.05 -6.06 20.44
C LEU A 559 33.59 -6.09 20.34
N GLY A 560 34.30 -5.90 21.44
CA GLY A 560 35.76 -5.87 21.50
C GLY A 560 36.38 -4.61 20.89
N CYS A 561 35.66 -3.49 20.83
CA CYS A 561 36.16 -2.21 20.33
C CYS A 561 36.31 -1.16 21.44
N VAL A 562 37.04 -0.08 21.16
CA VAL A 562 37.23 1.04 22.09
C VAL A 562 36.03 1.99 22.02
N ALA A 563 35.49 2.40 23.17
CA ALA A 563 34.52 3.48 23.28
C ALA A 563 35.09 4.68 24.03
N THR A 564 35.16 5.84 23.37
CA THR A 564 35.50 7.12 23.97
C THR A 564 34.22 7.88 24.30
N ILE A 565 33.96 8.09 25.59
CA ILE A 565 32.77 8.77 26.08
C ILE A 565 33.16 10.16 26.58
N VAL A 566 32.69 11.20 25.89
CA VAL A 566 32.91 12.58 26.30
C VAL A 566 31.80 13.03 27.25
N MET A 567 32.21 13.62 28.38
CA MET A 567 31.33 14.14 29.43
C MET A 567 31.78 15.55 29.84
N PRO A 568 30.87 16.41 30.35
CA PRO A 568 31.27 17.65 31.00
C PRO A 568 32.17 17.42 32.22
N VAL A 569 33.08 18.34 32.51
CA VAL A 569 33.98 18.27 33.70
C VAL A 569 33.20 18.30 35.03
N THR A 570 31.96 18.81 34.99
CA THR A 570 31.01 18.88 36.10
C THR A 570 30.29 17.55 36.38
N THR A 571 30.59 16.47 35.63
CA THR A 571 29.90 15.19 35.77
C THR A 571 30.21 14.49 37.11
N PRO A 572 29.20 14.07 37.89
CA PRO A 572 29.43 13.35 39.15
C PRO A 572 30.21 12.04 38.96
N GLN A 573 31.19 11.79 39.84
CA GLN A 573 32.08 10.62 39.79
C GLN A 573 31.32 9.28 39.69
N ILE A 574 30.14 9.17 40.29
CA ILE A 574 29.31 7.96 40.20
C ILE A 574 28.85 7.64 38.76
N LYS A 575 28.59 8.67 37.93
CA LYS A 575 28.22 8.51 36.52
C LYS A 575 29.47 8.19 35.65
N ILE A 576 30.62 8.80 35.95
CA ILE A 576 31.92 8.48 35.34
C ILE A 576 32.25 7.00 35.57
N SER A 577 32.29 6.55 36.82
CA SER A 577 32.66 5.17 37.14
C SER A 577 31.62 4.13 36.74
N ALA A 578 30.38 4.51 36.41
CA ALA A 578 29.43 3.61 35.75
C ALA A 578 29.81 3.28 34.30
N VAL A 579 30.46 4.20 33.61
CA VAL A 579 30.97 4.00 32.24
C VAL A 579 32.30 3.24 32.27
N GLU A 580 33.20 3.56 33.21
CA GLU A 580 34.48 2.85 33.40
C GLU A 580 34.26 1.36 33.71
N ARG A 581 33.29 1.01 34.57
CA ARG A 581 32.91 -0.41 34.84
C ARG A 581 32.47 -1.16 33.58
N ASN A 582 31.89 -0.44 32.62
CA ASN A 582 31.48 -0.97 31.33
C ASN A 582 32.61 -0.92 30.27
N GLY A 583 33.83 -0.50 30.63
CA GLY A 583 35.00 -0.48 29.75
C GLY A 583 35.09 0.73 28.82
N GLY A 584 34.27 1.77 29.04
CA GLY A 584 34.37 3.02 28.30
C GLY A 584 35.51 3.90 28.83
N ILE A 585 36.25 4.52 27.91
CA ILE A 585 37.27 5.54 28.21
C ILE A 585 36.55 6.87 28.36
N VAL A 586 36.58 7.47 29.56
CA VAL A 586 35.93 8.76 29.81
C VAL A 586 36.88 9.91 29.50
N VAL A 587 36.40 10.88 28.73
CA VAL A 587 37.09 12.16 28.46
C VAL A 587 36.25 13.29 29.04
N LEU A 588 36.79 14.00 30.02
CA LEU A 588 36.12 15.17 30.61
C LEU A 588 36.47 16.43 29.81
N HIS A 589 35.47 17.09 29.23
CA HIS A 589 35.67 18.30 28.44
C HIS A 589 34.48 19.26 28.51
N GLY A 590 34.77 20.53 28.78
CA GLY A 590 33.79 21.63 28.84
C GLY A 590 32.83 21.54 30.03
N ASP A 591 32.06 22.61 30.23
CA ASP A 591 31.17 22.74 31.39
C ASP A 591 29.73 22.28 31.09
N SER A 592 29.37 22.19 29.81
CA SER A 592 28.04 21.80 29.33
C SER A 592 28.06 20.57 28.40
N TYR A 593 26.88 19.96 28.21
CA TYR A 593 26.70 18.89 27.23
C TYR A 593 27.08 19.33 25.80
N SER A 594 26.79 20.58 25.43
CA SER A 594 27.11 21.11 24.10
C SER A 594 28.62 21.17 23.85
N ASP A 595 29.42 21.50 24.87
CA ASP A 595 30.88 21.52 24.78
C ASP A 595 31.44 20.09 24.64
N ALA A 596 30.92 19.16 25.45
CA ALA A 596 31.27 17.74 25.37
C ALA A 596 30.90 17.14 23.99
N TYR A 597 29.76 17.53 23.42
CA TYR A 597 29.34 17.15 22.07
C TYR A 597 30.28 17.72 21.00
N ALA A 598 30.56 19.01 21.02
CA ALA A 598 31.49 19.64 20.07
C ALA A 598 32.88 19.01 20.12
N HIS A 599 33.39 18.71 21.33
CA HIS A 599 34.66 18.02 21.50
C HIS A 599 34.63 16.57 21.01
N SER A 600 33.52 15.84 21.22
CA SER A 600 33.36 14.49 20.69
C SER A 600 33.44 14.45 19.15
N MET A 601 32.91 15.46 18.46
CA MET A 601 33.02 15.58 17.01
C MET A 601 34.46 15.92 16.56
N SER A 602 35.22 16.67 17.36
CA SER A 602 36.66 16.90 17.13
C SER A 602 37.49 15.62 17.29
N ILE A 603 37.16 14.77 18.28
CA ILE A 603 37.78 13.44 18.44
C ILE A 603 37.46 12.56 17.22
N VAL A 604 36.21 12.52 16.76
CA VAL A 604 35.78 11.79 15.55
C VAL A 604 36.58 12.25 14.32
N ALA A 605 36.69 13.56 14.10
CA ALA A 605 37.45 14.12 12.98
C ALA A 605 38.95 13.79 13.02
N THR A 606 39.53 13.67 14.22
CA THR A 606 40.97 13.41 14.42
C THR A 606 41.32 11.93 14.39
N THR A 607 40.46 11.06 14.93
CA THR A 607 40.70 9.61 15.06
C THR A 607 40.13 8.79 13.92
N GLY A 608 39.14 9.31 13.19
CA GLY A 608 38.33 8.54 12.25
C GLY A 608 37.39 7.53 12.94
N GLY A 609 37.21 7.62 14.26
CA GLY A 609 36.25 6.81 15.01
C GLY A 609 34.80 7.16 14.69
N THR A 610 33.87 6.25 14.95
CA THR A 610 32.46 6.43 14.57
C THR A 610 31.65 7.10 15.70
N PHE A 611 30.92 8.19 15.40
CA PHE A 611 30.00 8.78 16.38
C PHE A 611 28.75 7.92 16.55
N VAL A 612 28.42 7.53 17.79
CA VAL A 612 27.20 6.74 18.10
C VAL A 612 26.13 7.67 18.65
N HIS A 613 25.18 8.04 17.80
CA HIS A 613 24.18 9.07 18.11
C HIS A 613 23.14 8.56 19.16
N PRO A 614 22.71 9.40 20.13
CA PRO A 614 21.82 8.98 21.21
C PRO A 614 20.35 8.68 20.83
N TYR A 615 19.90 9.04 19.62
CA TYR A 615 18.53 8.82 19.17
C TYR A 615 18.35 8.92 17.64
N ASP A 616 18.88 9.97 17.03
CA ASP A 616 18.75 10.29 15.59
C ASP A 616 19.67 9.47 14.67
N ASP A 617 19.50 8.16 14.67
CA ASP A 617 20.16 7.25 13.73
C ASP A 617 19.19 6.11 13.38
N PRO A 618 19.03 5.70 12.09
CA PRO A 618 18.06 4.67 11.72
C PRO A 618 18.24 3.32 12.40
N ASP A 619 19.48 2.93 12.71
CA ASP A 619 19.80 1.66 13.36
C ASP A 619 19.68 1.75 14.89
N VAL A 620 19.92 2.92 15.48
CA VAL A 620 19.54 3.23 16.86
C VAL A 620 18.02 3.16 17.02
N ILE A 621 17.26 3.82 16.15
CA ILE A 621 15.78 3.80 16.13
C ILE A 621 15.27 2.37 15.96
N ALA A 622 15.85 1.59 15.04
CA ALA A 622 15.47 0.21 14.83
C ALA A 622 15.74 -0.67 16.07
N GLY A 623 16.87 -0.45 16.75
CA GLY A 623 17.16 -1.11 18.02
C GLY A 623 16.13 -0.77 19.10
N GLN A 624 15.72 0.50 19.24
CA GLN A 624 14.66 0.85 20.21
C GLN A 624 13.29 0.26 19.82
N GLY A 625 13.01 0.14 18.52
CA GLY A 625 11.77 -0.45 17.99
C GLY A 625 11.53 -1.91 18.39
N THR A 626 12.57 -2.63 18.83
CA THR A 626 12.43 -3.98 19.40
C THR A 626 11.54 -4.01 20.65
N ILE A 627 11.40 -2.89 21.38
CA ILE A 627 10.45 -2.77 22.49
C ILE A 627 9.01 -2.83 21.98
N GLY A 628 8.70 -2.22 20.83
CA GLY A 628 7.40 -2.35 20.17
C GLY A 628 7.09 -3.77 19.73
N MET A 629 8.12 -4.53 19.33
CA MET A 629 8.01 -5.97 19.03
C MET A 629 7.71 -6.79 20.28
N GLU A 630 8.40 -6.56 21.38
CA GLU A 630 8.13 -7.24 22.65
C GLU A 630 6.73 -6.92 23.19
N LEU A 631 6.34 -5.64 23.19
CA LEU A 631 5.00 -5.20 23.63
C LEU A 631 3.89 -5.96 22.89
N LEU A 632 3.91 -6.01 21.56
CA LEU A 632 2.88 -6.69 20.77
C LEU A 632 2.95 -8.23 20.83
N ARG A 633 4.09 -8.81 21.25
CA ARG A 633 4.19 -10.24 21.58
C ARG A 633 3.64 -10.56 22.96
N GLN A 634 3.83 -9.66 23.92
CA GLN A 634 3.44 -9.81 25.33
C GLN A 634 1.96 -9.46 25.55
N ARG A 635 1.37 -8.54 24.76
CA ARG A 635 -0.04 -8.15 24.81
C ARG A 635 -0.56 -7.82 23.41
N HIS A 636 -1.66 -8.47 22.99
CA HIS A 636 -2.16 -8.41 21.61
C HIS A 636 -3.32 -7.43 21.38
N ASP A 637 -3.93 -6.99 22.48
CA ASP A 637 -5.16 -6.21 22.65
C ASP A 637 -4.87 -4.90 23.41
N LEU A 638 -3.78 -4.22 23.07
CA LEU A 638 -3.47 -2.89 23.61
C LEU A 638 -4.38 -1.83 22.94
N ASP A 639 -4.88 -0.87 23.70
CA ASP A 639 -5.57 0.32 23.15
C ASP A 639 -4.58 1.47 22.88
N ALA A 640 -3.61 1.65 23.78
CA ALA A 640 -2.62 2.72 23.72
C ALA A 640 -1.26 2.30 24.29
N VAL A 641 -0.19 2.95 23.81
CA VAL A 641 1.18 2.85 24.31
C VAL A 641 1.70 4.26 24.56
N PHE A 642 2.00 4.59 25.81
CA PHE A 642 2.61 5.87 26.20
C PHE A 642 4.13 5.73 26.17
N VAL A 643 4.83 6.66 25.51
CA VAL A 643 6.28 6.58 25.28
C VAL A 643 6.95 7.91 25.65
N PRO A 644 7.94 7.92 26.56
CA PRO A 644 8.65 9.15 26.91
C PRO A 644 9.51 9.64 25.74
N ILE A 645 9.51 10.94 25.50
CA ILE A 645 10.23 11.60 24.43
C ILE A 645 11.27 12.55 25.03
N GLY A 646 12.52 12.39 24.60
CA GLY A 646 13.51 13.46 24.55
C GLY A 646 13.82 13.72 23.09
N GLY A 647 14.98 13.24 22.60
CA GLY A 647 15.29 13.26 21.17
C GLY A 647 14.47 12.30 20.28
N GLY A 648 13.30 11.81 20.72
CA GLY A 648 12.36 11.05 19.88
C GLY A 648 12.71 9.59 19.50
N GLY A 649 13.96 9.13 19.64
CA GLY A 649 14.39 7.82 19.11
C GLY A 649 13.61 6.58 19.60
N LEU A 650 13.18 6.57 20.86
CA LEU A 650 12.34 5.50 21.41
C LEU A 650 10.92 5.55 20.82
N ALA A 651 10.29 6.72 20.85
CA ALA A 651 8.94 6.92 20.32
C ALA A 651 8.87 6.63 18.82
N ALA A 652 9.85 7.09 18.04
CA ALA A 652 9.97 6.78 16.61
C ALA A 652 10.05 5.26 16.36
N GLY A 653 10.90 4.54 17.08
CA GLY A 653 11.08 3.09 16.91
C GLY A 653 9.84 2.29 17.33
N VAL A 654 9.25 2.59 18.49
CA VAL A 654 8.04 1.94 18.99
C VAL A 654 6.85 2.23 18.08
N ALA A 655 6.64 3.49 17.68
CA ALA A 655 5.54 3.88 16.79
C ALA A 655 5.68 3.23 15.40
N ALA A 656 6.88 3.22 14.82
CA ALA A 656 7.14 2.58 13.53
C ALA A 656 6.82 1.08 13.52
N TYR A 657 7.04 0.37 14.63
CA TYR A 657 6.65 -1.02 14.74
C TYR A 657 5.16 -1.20 15.05
N VAL A 658 4.64 -0.50 16.06
CA VAL A 658 3.28 -0.66 16.56
C VAL A 658 2.25 -0.26 15.50
N LYS A 659 2.35 0.95 14.92
CA LYS A 659 1.42 1.41 13.88
C LYS A 659 1.41 0.51 12.64
N ARG A 660 2.51 -0.20 12.38
CA ARG A 660 2.68 -1.06 11.21
C ARG A 660 2.10 -2.46 11.38
N LEU A 661 1.91 -2.94 12.61
CA LEU A 661 1.21 -4.22 12.90
C LEU A 661 -0.20 -4.04 13.46
N ARG A 662 -0.46 -2.91 14.12
CA ARG A 662 -1.70 -2.58 14.82
C ARG A 662 -1.97 -1.07 14.69
N PRO A 663 -2.37 -0.57 13.50
CA PRO A 663 -2.56 0.87 13.26
C PRO A 663 -3.58 1.54 14.19
N HIS A 664 -4.54 0.77 14.70
CA HIS A 664 -5.55 1.21 15.67
C HIS A 664 -5.01 1.46 17.09
N VAL A 665 -3.89 0.85 17.48
CA VAL A 665 -3.24 1.10 18.77
C VAL A 665 -2.71 2.52 18.76
N LYS A 666 -3.11 3.34 19.73
CA LYS A 666 -2.55 4.69 19.87
C LYS A 666 -1.11 4.62 20.36
N VAL A 667 -0.22 5.43 19.80
CA VAL A 667 1.12 5.64 20.33
C VAL A 667 1.25 7.11 20.69
N ILE A 668 1.31 7.37 21.98
CA ILE A 668 1.20 8.71 22.57
C ILE A 668 2.57 9.08 23.12
N GLY A 669 3.13 10.17 22.60
CA GLY A 669 4.35 10.76 23.14
C GLY A 669 4.10 11.42 24.49
N VAL A 670 5.09 11.39 25.38
CA VAL A 670 5.03 12.09 26.68
C VAL A 670 6.30 12.93 26.85
N GLU A 671 6.16 14.24 27.02
CA GLU A 671 7.24 15.19 27.30
C GLU A 671 6.97 15.99 28.59
N PRO A 672 8.00 16.48 29.29
CA PRO A 672 7.82 17.49 30.33
C PRO A 672 7.32 18.82 29.74
N VAL A 673 6.50 19.56 30.49
CA VAL A 673 6.07 20.93 30.12
C VAL A 673 7.27 21.86 29.89
N ASP A 674 8.35 21.68 30.64
CA ASP A 674 9.59 22.46 30.53
C ASP A 674 10.61 21.87 29.53
N ALA A 675 10.23 20.86 28.73
CA ALA A 675 11.04 20.26 27.67
C ALA A 675 10.19 19.73 26.48
N ALA A 676 9.12 20.46 26.10
CA ALA A 676 8.10 20.08 25.10
C ALA A 676 8.56 20.10 23.62
N THR A 677 9.78 19.61 23.33
CA THR A 677 10.41 19.79 22.01
C THR A 677 9.69 19.16 20.83
N MET A 678 9.21 17.92 20.96
CA MET A 678 8.56 17.19 19.89
C MET A 678 7.13 17.68 19.71
N HIS A 679 6.41 17.93 20.80
CA HIS A 679 5.10 18.57 20.80
C HIS A 679 5.13 19.87 19.99
N ASP A 680 6.01 20.80 20.36
CA ASP A 680 6.10 22.10 19.71
C ASP A 680 6.63 22.01 18.27
N SER A 681 7.57 21.09 18.00
CA SER A 681 8.05 20.83 16.62
C SER A 681 6.96 20.25 15.72
N ILE A 682 6.11 19.35 16.23
CA ILE A 682 4.99 18.77 15.48
C ILE A 682 3.94 19.85 15.21
N ALA A 683 3.61 20.66 16.22
CA ALA A 683 2.68 21.78 16.10
C ALA A 683 3.16 22.84 15.10
N ALA A 684 4.46 23.18 15.12
CA ALA A 684 5.09 24.09 14.15
C ALA A 684 5.26 23.47 12.75
N GLY A 685 5.15 22.14 12.62
CA GLY A 685 5.38 21.42 11.37
C GLY A 685 6.84 21.38 10.92
N MET A 686 7.79 21.80 11.77
CA MET A 686 9.23 21.79 11.56
C MET A 686 9.95 21.63 12.90
N ARG A 687 11.19 21.11 12.89
CA ARG A 687 12.01 21.05 14.12
C ARG A 687 12.23 22.45 14.67
N ILE A 688 11.95 22.64 15.96
CA ILE A 688 12.32 23.84 16.71
C ILE A 688 13.48 23.55 17.66
N GLU A 689 14.17 24.60 18.10
CA GLU A 689 15.13 24.55 19.21
C GLU A 689 14.59 25.38 20.38
N LEU A 690 14.49 24.76 21.57
CA LEU A 690 14.09 25.45 22.78
C LEU A 690 15.28 26.23 23.38
N PRO A 691 15.08 27.48 23.84
CA PRO A 691 16.16 28.30 24.40
C PRO A 691 16.74 27.69 25.68
N THR A 692 15.88 27.05 26.48
CA THR A 692 16.17 26.41 27.76
C THR A 692 15.29 25.17 27.90
N VAL A 693 15.73 24.21 28.71
CA VAL A 693 14.97 23.01 29.06
C VAL A 693 15.06 22.74 30.56
N GLY A 694 14.03 22.09 31.10
CA GLY A 694 14.00 21.59 32.47
C GLY A 694 15.13 20.61 32.79
N LEU A 695 15.55 20.58 34.05
CA LEU A 695 16.62 19.69 34.52
C LEU A 695 16.12 18.53 35.39
N PHE A 696 14.83 18.48 35.72
CA PHE A 696 14.27 17.43 36.58
C PHE A 696 14.32 16.05 35.91
N ALA A 697 13.87 15.95 34.67
CA ALA A 697 13.87 14.73 33.88
C ALA A 697 15.06 14.70 32.90
N ASP A 698 16.28 14.53 33.43
CA ASP A 698 17.55 14.70 32.69
C ASP A 698 17.66 13.88 31.39
N GLY A 699 17.06 12.68 31.34
CA GLY A 699 17.03 11.81 30.16
C GLY A 699 16.15 12.30 28.99
N VAL A 700 15.26 13.27 29.22
CA VAL A 700 14.37 13.88 28.23
C VAL A 700 14.60 15.38 28.03
N ALA A 701 15.49 15.99 28.82
CA ALA A 701 15.94 17.39 28.71
C ALA A 701 16.77 17.66 27.43
N VAL A 702 16.12 17.58 26.27
CA VAL A 702 16.71 17.77 24.94
C VAL A 702 16.23 19.11 24.38
N LYS A 703 17.12 19.92 23.79
CA LYS A 703 16.74 21.23 23.20
C LYS A 703 16.14 21.16 21.80
N GLN A 704 16.52 20.16 21.02
CA GLN A 704 16.07 19.95 19.65
C GLN A 704 16.00 18.46 19.32
N VAL A 705 14.87 18.03 18.79
CA VAL A 705 14.63 16.64 18.36
C VAL A 705 15.48 16.27 17.15
N GLY A 706 15.70 14.97 16.96
CA GLY A 706 16.41 14.46 15.78
C GLY A 706 15.61 14.68 14.49
N GLU A 707 16.29 14.76 13.35
CA GLU A 707 15.70 14.90 12.02
C GLU A 707 14.83 13.70 11.64
N GLU A 708 15.39 12.50 11.71
CA GLU A 708 14.72 11.26 11.35
C GLU A 708 13.66 10.90 12.40
N THR A 709 13.98 11.14 13.68
CA THR A 709 13.01 10.93 14.77
C THR A 709 11.81 11.88 14.69
N PHE A 710 12.01 13.15 14.33
CA PHE A 710 10.93 14.11 14.05
C PHE A 710 10.09 13.68 12.85
N ARG A 711 10.75 13.32 11.73
CA ARG A 711 10.09 12.82 10.52
C ARG A 711 9.18 11.64 10.85
N LEU A 712 9.66 10.68 11.64
CA LEU A 712 8.88 9.50 12.05
C LEU A 712 7.77 9.86 13.04
N CYS A 713 8.08 10.56 14.15
CA CYS A 713 7.11 10.86 15.20
C CYS A 713 5.93 11.69 14.70
N ARG A 714 6.19 12.70 13.85
CA ARG A 714 5.16 13.54 13.21
C ARG A 714 4.13 12.74 12.40
N HIS A 715 4.51 11.58 11.86
CA HIS A 715 3.64 10.76 11.01
C HIS A 715 3.04 9.54 11.73
N LEU A 716 3.56 9.17 12.92
CA LEU A 716 3.28 7.88 13.55
C LEU A 716 2.75 7.98 14.98
N LEU A 717 2.96 9.10 15.67
CA LEU A 717 2.31 9.37 16.95
C LEU A 717 0.90 9.92 16.71
N ASP A 718 -0.06 9.49 17.51
CA ASP A 718 -1.43 10.02 17.48
C ASP A 718 -1.51 11.38 18.20
N GLU A 719 -0.68 11.55 19.23
CA GLU A 719 -0.68 12.70 20.13
C GLU A 719 0.68 12.79 20.85
N VAL A 720 1.06 13.97 21.31
CA VAL A 720 2.11 14.17 22.32
C VAL A 720 1.47 14.94 23.47
N ILE A 721 1.49 14.35 24.67
CA ILE A 721 0.95 14.98 25.89
C ILE A 721 2.09 15.54 26.74
N LEU A 722 1.79 16.59 27.49
CA LEU A 722 2.74 17.25 28.39
C LEU A 722 2.42 16.94 29.85
N VAL A 723 3.45 16.74 30.66
CA VAL A 723 3.35 16.50 32.11
C VAL A 723 4.26 17.42 32.91
N ASP A 724 3.83 17.82 34.11
CA ASP A 724 4.64 18.64 35.01
C ASP A 724 5.47 17.79 35.99
N THR A 725 6.31 18.46 36.78
CA THR A 725 7.18 17.83 37.78
C THR A 725 6.40 17.08 38.86
N ASP A 726 5.22 17.57 39.26
CA ASP A 726 4.42 16.97 40.32
C ASP A 726 3.76 15.67 39.83
N ALA A 727 3.26 15.64 38.59
CA ALA A 727 2.78 14.44 37.92
C ALA A 727 3.89 13.39 37.77
N MET A 728 5.11 13.80 37.42
CA MET A 728 6.27 12.89 37.36
C MET A 728 6.65 12.35 38.74
N CYS A 729 6.67 13.18 39.79
CA CYS A 729 6.87 12.74 41.17
C CYS A 729 5.81 11.73 41.63
N ALA A 730 4.54 11.98 41.31
CA ALA A 730 3.43 11.07 41.64
C ALA A 730 3.58 9.72 40.90
N ALA A 731 3.94 9.74 39.62
CA ALA A 731 4.18 8.51 38.85
C ALA A 731 5.35 7.68 39.39
N ILE A 732 6.45 8.32 39.81
CA ILE A 732 7.57 7.63 40.49
C ILE A 732 7.10 6.96 41.77
N LYS A 733 6.25 7.63 42.55
CA LYS A 733 5.65 7.06 43.77
C LYS A 733 4.75 5.86 43.45
N ASP A 734 3.86 5.98 42.45
CA ASP A 734 2.97 4.88 42.03
C ASP A 734 3.76 3.63 41.59
N VAL A 735 4.87 3.82 40.86
CA VAL A 735 5.76 2.72 40.45
C VAL A 735 6.50 2.13 41.65
N PHE A 736 6.96 2.95 42.60
CA PHE A 736 7.60 2.47 43.82
C PHE A 736 6.65 1.60 44.65
N GLU A 737 5.43 2.08 44.93
CA GLU A 737 4.41 1.36 45.71
C GLU A 737 3.87 0.09 45.01
N ALA A 738 4.03 -0.02 43.69
CA ALA A 738 3.60 -1.19 42.91
C ALA A 738 4.68 -2.25 42.69
N THR A 739 5.97 -1.90 42.88
CA THR A 739 7.11 -2.77 42.50
C THR A 739 8.07 -3.09 43.66
N ARG A 740 7.78 -2.61 44.87
CA ARG A 740 8.57 -2.82 46.10
C ARG A 740 7.68 -2.93 47.32
#